data_AF-A0A1H6X946-F1
#
_entry.id   AF-A0A1H6X946-F1
#
_cell.length_a   1.000
_cell.length_b   1.000
_cell.length_c   1.000
_cell.angle_alpha   90.00
_cell.angle_beta   90.00
_cell.angle_gamma   90.00
#
_symmetry.space_group_name_H-M   'P 1'
#
loop_
_entity.id
_entity.type
_entity.pdbx_description
1 polymer ?
#
loop_
_entity_poly.entity_id
_entity_poly.type
_entity_poly.pdbx_seq_one_letter_code
_entity_poly.pdbx_strand_id
1 'polypeptide(L)'
;MKARALRLAALLACTIIATPVWADDLVDGFQNPPQSARPRVWWHWMNGNVTKDGIDKDLDWMARMGIGGVQNFDASLMTPQIVKERLIYMTDGWKDAFRHAVQTAEAKGLEFAIAASPGWSETGGPWVKPEDAMKKLVWSETDLRGGQRLKGALSAPPSVTGPFQSAKFSDPLAAGAEAGALPSFYADARILAYPVSAAALPEPRVTQAGGTTIAAAPLLDKDLETVAQMAKGDAAHPGTLILDYGKPVTIRSASLFVPHARPPFGDPAYRPTLEAQTAQGWQPVGRFTLTEVSATIAFAPFTAQRFRLVLSSNDAAKSPGLGDGAPGAVMMDVFARPDSSTLGIGELRLSAEAKIDQYEAKAAYAIIPDYNSLSDGAAPSAPAIDPAKVVDLTDRLRPDGTLDWTAPKGSDWRIVRMGYSLTGKTNHPATPEATGLEVDKYDAAAVRRYLETYIGMYRDTVGADWIGKKGIRALLTDSIEVGASNWTPRMVDEFKARRGYDPVPFLPTLTGAVVGSPVRSDAFLHDYRQTLADLLADAHYGTVAKVAHENGLTVYGEALENGRPVLGDDLAMRSHTDVPMAAMWTFNRGAAPRPTLIGDMKGAASVAHIYGQNVVSAESMTSAFAPWAFAPSDLKRVIDLEFASGVNRPIVHTSVHQPVDDKLPGLSLMIFGQYFNRHESWAEMARPWVDYMSRTGYLLQQGRDHADLAYFFGEDAPITSLFEHGVPADLPTRYAYDFVNADILANRMRVDNGELVAGNARYHALYLGGSSRVMTLPTLQRIAALVEAGATVIGAAPERAPGLQDDAAAFKALATRLWSGKPFGKGRVIASQDAEAALASAGITPDFRITQGAADTDYRFVHRKLADGDLYFVNNRTDKAGRIEARFRVTGKQPELWRAIDGTAQPVSYRIEGGETVIPLDVGAEDAFFILFRKAVDAPSATVAAKATHAVATITSPWTVRFQPGRGAPAQIEMPVLTPLENNADKGVRYFSGIATYSTRFASPKGVKAGAPLWMDLGKIGDIAEVRVNGQLAGTSWFAPYRIDIGKFVKQGSNQLEIKVANLWVNRLIGDQQPGADKLTFTAAPTYKPDAPLRASGLIGPVQLIAE
;
A
#
# COMPACT_ATOMS: atom_id res chain seq x y z
N MET A 1 84.95 -11.72 -6.28
CA MET A 1 83.93 -12.51 -5.58
C MET A 1 83.61 -11.82 -4.28
N LYS A 2 82.40 -11.40 -3.96
CA LYS A 2 81.26 -10.97 -4.79
C LYS A 2 80.12 -10.74 -3.80
N ALA A 3 79.65 -9.52 -3.73
CA ALA A 3 78.23 -9.20 -3.87
C ALA A 3 77.19 -9.75 -2.86
N ARG A 4 77.54 -10.19 -1.64
CA ARG A 4 76.51 -10.66 -0.69
C ARG A 4 76.46 -10.01 0.70
N ALA A 5 77.47 -9.25 1.14
CA ALA A 5 77.44 -8.68 2.49
C ALA A 5 76.91 -7.23 2.59
N LEU A 6 76.96 -6.43 1.50
CA LEU A 6 76.52 -5.03 1.52
C LEU A 6 75.07 -4.80 1.06
N ARG A 7 74.34 -5.85 0.66
CA ARG A 7 72.93 -5.74 0.23
C ARG A 7 71.91 -6.00 1.35
N LEU A 8 72.34 -6.41 2.54
CA LEU A 8 71.42 -6.69 3.64
C LEU A 8 71.16 -5.48 4.56
N ALA A 9 72.05 -4.48 4.57
CA ALA A 9 71.86 -3.26 5.37
C ALA A 9 71.05 -2.16 4.64
N ALA A 10 70.99 -2.18 3.31
CA ALA A 10 70.22 -1.21 2.53
C ALA A 10 68.77 -1.65 2.22
N LEU A 11 68.39 -2.89 2.55
CA LEU A 11 67.03 -3.41 2.36
C LEU A 11 66.17 -3.37 3.64
N LEU A 12 66.75 -3.02 4.79
CA LEU A 12 66.02 -2.83 6.05
C LEU A 12 65.64 -1.36 6.36
N ALA A 13 65.96 -0.41 5.47
CA ALA A 13 65.67 1.01 5.66
C ALA A 13 64.54 1.56 4.76
N CYS A 14 63.86 0.72 3.96
CA CYS A 14 62.76 1.15 3.08
C CYS A 14 61.45 0.36 3.25
N THR A 15 61.29 -0.44 4.29
CA THR A 15 59.96 -0.89 4.72
C THR A 15 59.37 0.14 5.68
N ILE A 16 58.97 1.28 5.12
CA ILE A 16 57.79 1.96 5.65
C ILE A 16 56.68 0.96 5.40
N ILE A 17 56.32 0.21 6.45
CA ILE A 17 55.05 -0.50 6.50
C ILE A 17 54.02 0.63 6.50
N ALA A 18 53.61 1.05 5.30
CA ALA A 18 52.31 1.65 5.14
C ALA A 18 51.35 0.56 5.61
N THR A 19 50.88 0.69 6.84
CA THR A 19 49.67 0.00 7.29
C THR A 19 48.66 0.17 6.15
N PRO A 20 48.08 -0.90 5.60
CA PRO A 20 46.99 -0.73 4.67
C PRO A 20 45.97 0.14 5.40
N VAL A 21 45.75 1.36 4.92
CA VAL A 21 44.60 2.15 5.36
C VAL A 21 43.43 1.25 4.99
N TRP A 22 42.83 0.59 5.98
CA TRP A 22 41.61 -0.17 5.75
C TRP A 22 40.65 0.84 5.12
N ALA A 23 40.23 0.58 3.88
CA ALA A 23 39.24 1.41 3.24
C ALA A 23 38.00 1.45 4.15
N ASP A 24 37.45 2.63 4.38
CA ASP A 24 36.19 2.73 5.11
C ASP A 24 35.08 2.28 4.17
N ASP A 25 34.72 0.99 4.24
CA ASP A 25 33.74 0.34 3.36
C ASP A 25 32.41 1.13 3.28
N LEU A 26 32.05 1.84 4.36
CA LEU A 26 30.88 2.71 4.41
C LEU A 26 31.01 3.95 3.51
N VAL A 27 32.19 4.57 3.48
CA VAL A 27 32.46 5.72 2.60
C VAL A 27 32.49 5.27 1.14
N ASP A 28 33.14 4.15 0.85
CA ASP A 28 33.20 3.63 -0.53
C ASP A 28 31.82 3.24 -1.04
N GLY A 29 31.03 2.49 -0.25
CA GLY A 29 29.67 2.13 -0.62
C GLY A 29 28.70 3.32 -0.71
N PHE A 30 28.95 4.41 0.03
CA PHE A 30 28.18 5.64 -0.13
C PHE A 30 28.58 6.42 -1.40
N GLN A 31 29.86 6.45 -1.76
CA GLN A 31 30.29 7.07 -3.02
C GLN A 31 29.87 6.24 -4.23
N ASN A 32 29.96 4.92 -4.12
CA ASN A 32 29.71 3.92 -5.15
C ASN A 32 28.71 2.85 -4.67
N PRO A 33 27.40 3.16 -4.59
CA PRO A 33 26.41 2.20 -4.08
C PRO A 33 26.43 0.85 -4.81
N PRO A 34 26.42 -0.27 -4.05
CA PRO A 34 26.38 -1.61 -4.62
C PRO A 34 25.00 -1.93 -5.22
N GLN A 35 24.91 -3.04 -5.96
CA GLN A 35 23.66 -3.48 -6.60
C GLN A 35 22.49 -3.66 -5.61
N SER A 36 22.78 -4.08 -4.37
CA SER A 36 21.77 -4.26 -3.32
C SER A 36 21.11 -2.94 -2.86
N ALA A 37 21.77 -1.81 -3.09
CA ALA A 37 21.27 -0.48 -2.71
C ALA A 37 20.53 0.24 -3.84
N ARG A 38 20.72 -0.20 -5.09
CA ARG A 38 20.09 0.43 -6.25
C ARG A 38 18.57 0.22 -6.25
N PRO A 39 17.77 1.22 -6.64
CA PRO A 39 16.31 1.05 -6.75
C PRO A 39 15.98 0.07 -7.88
N ARG A 40 14.81 -0.57 -7.80
CA ARG A 40 14.23 -1.35 -8.91
C ARG A 40 13.17 -0.51 -9.62
N VAL A 41 12.61 -1.03 -10.70
CA VAL A 41 11.44 -0.45 -11.37
C VAL A 41 10.41 -1.54 -11.69
N TRP A 42 9.14 -1.21 -11.66
CA TRP A 42 8.12 -2.02 -12.35
C TRP A 42 8.27 -1.82 -13.86
N TRP A 43 8.20 -2.90 -14.63
CA TRP A 43 8.41 -2.91 -16.07
C TRP A 43 7.26 -3.63 -16.77
N HIS A 44 6.18 -2.89 -17.02
CA HIS A 44 4.96 -3.39 -17.62
C HIS A 44 5.07 -3.52 -19.14
N TRP A 45 4.70 -4.69 -19.64
CA TRP A 45 4.45 -4.96 -21.05
C TRP A 45 2.98 -4.73 -21.36
N MET A 46 2.71 -3.68 -22.13
CA MET A 46 1.35 -3.19 -22.31
C MET A 46 0.64 -3.91 -23.45
N ASN A 47 -0.20 -4.89 -23.08
CA ASN A 47 -1.17 -5.54 -23.96
C ASN A 47 -0.50 -6.11 -25.24
N GLY A 48 0.60 -6.84 -25.04
CA GLY A 48 1.39 -7.49 -26.11
C GLY A 48 2.20 -6.55 -26.99
N ASN A 49 2.26 -5.23 -26.73
CA ASN A 49 3.13 -4.32 -27.47
C ASN A 49 4.60 -4.49 -27.04
N VAL A 50 5.25 -5.54 -27.53
CA VAL A 50 6.60 -5.96 -27.10
C VAL A 50 7.50 -6.22 -28.30
N THR A 51 8.75 -5.74 -28.25
CA THR A 51 9.80 -6.06 -29.24
C THR A 51 11.15 -6.28 -28.56
N LYS A 52 11.99 -7.17 -29.10
CA LYS A 52 13.35 -7.40 -28.60
C LYS A 52 14.23 -6.14 -28.66
N ASP A 53 14.11 -5.34 -29.72
CA ASP A 53 14.82 -4.08 -29.87
C ASP A 53 14.45 -3.07 -28.76
N GLY A 54 13.16 -2.94 -28.44
CA GLY A 54 12.72 -2.12 -27.33
C GLY A 54 13.22 -2.64 -25.98
N ILE A 55 13.22 -3.97 -25.78
CA ILE A 55 13.73 -4.63 -24.57
C ILE A 55 15.20 -4.29 -24.36
N ASP A 56 16.02 -4.42 -25.40
CA ASP A 56 17.44 -4.13 -25.33
C ASP A 56 17.69 -2.66 -24.95
N LYS A 57 16.97 -1.74 -25.57
CA LYS A 57 17.09 -0.30 -25.31
C LYS A 57 16.60 0.10 -23.93
N ASP A 58 15.52 -0.50 -23.44
CA ASP A 58 15.00 -0.28 -22.09
C ASP A 58 16.03 -0.73 -21.05
N LEU A 59 16.51 -1.97 -21.14
CA LEU A 59 17.47 -2.53 -20.20
C LEU A 59 18.85 -1.85 -20.29
N ASP A 60 19.27 -1.42 -21.49
CA ASP A 60 20.46 -0.59 -21.69
C ASP A 60 20.33 0.76 -20.99
N TRP A 61 19.19 1.44 -21.14
CA TRP A 61 18.93 2.71 -20.45
C TRP A 61 18.96 2.52 -18.93
N MET A 62 18.29 1.47 -18.42
CA MET A 62 18.26 1.17 -16.99
C MET A 62 19.67 0.94 -16.42
N ALA A 63 20.50 0.16 -17.11
CA ALA A 63 21.88 -0.08 -16.70
C ALA A 63 22.73 1.21 -16.71
N ARG A 64 22.61 2.06 -17.74
CA ARG A 64 23.31 3.36 -17.79
C ARG A 64 22.89 4.28 -16.64
N MET A 65 21.59 4.33 -16.35
CA MET A 65 21.03 5.17 -15.28
C MET A 65 21.27 4.59 -13.89
N GLY A 66 21.81 3.36 -13.77
CA GLY A 66 22.18 2.77 -12.49
C GLY A 66 21.01 2.14 -11.73
N ILE A 67 19.95 1.74 -12.43
CA ILE A 67 18.84 0.96 -11.88
C ILE A 67 19.33 -0.45 -11.54
N GLY A 68 18.80 -1.02 -10.45
CA GLY A 68 19.23 -2.28 -9.86
C GLY A 68 18.54 -3.54 -10.40
N GLY A 69 17.39 -3.37 -11.05
CA GLY A 69 16.59 -4.47 -11.55
C GLY A 69 15.19 -4.06 -11.98
N VAL A 70 14.44 -5.03 -12.48
CA VAL A 70 13.07 -4.89 -12.98
C VAL A 70 12.15 -5.92 -12.34
N GLN A 71 10.89 -5.56 -12.14
CA GLN A 71 9.80 -6.49 -11.87
C GLN A 71 8.87 -6.46 -13.08
N ASN A 72 8.78 -7.56 -13.82
CA ASN A 72 8.06 -7.61 -15.09
C ASN A 72 6.61 -8.06 -14.90
N PHE A 73 5.73 -7.40 -15.66
CA PHE A 73 4.29 -7.66 -15.71
C PHE A 73 3.86 -7.74 -17.17
N ASP A 74 3.00 -8.70 -17.51
CA ASP A 74 2.28 -8.71 -18.78
C ASP A 74 0.86 -8.20 -18.52
N ALA A 75 0.63 -6.91 -18.78
CA ALA A 75 -0.56 -6.19 -18.34
C ALA A 75 -1.51 -5.89 -19.50
N SER A 76 -2.73 -6.38 -19.41
CA SER A 76 -3.76 -6.22 -20.44
C SER A 76 -4.75 -5.10 -20.08
N LEU A 77 -4.31 -3.85 -20.28
CA LEU A 77 -5.20 -2.68 -20.28
C LEU A 77 -5.49 -2.21 -21.71
N MET A 78 -6.56 -1.42 -21.88
CA MET A 78 -6.89 -0.79 -23.16
C MET A 78 -5.72 0.06 -23.68
N THR A 79 -4.93 -0.52 -24.57
CA THR A 79 -3.70 0.08 -25.10
C THR A 79 -3.71 -0.01 -26.62
N PRO A 80 -3.48 1.10 -27.36
CA PRO A 80 -3.36 1.07 -28.81
C PRO A 80 -2.25 0.12 -29.27
N GLN A 81 -2.44 -0.54 -30.40
CA GLN A 81 -1.38 -1.34 -31.01
C GLN A 81 -0.40 -0.42 -31.74
N ILE A 82 0.86 -0.42 -31.33
CA ILE A 82 1.94 0.36 -31.98
C ILE A 82 3.06 -0.52 -32.53
N VAL A 83 2.95 -1.84 -32.37
CA VAL A 83 3.82 -2.84 -32.97
C VAL A 83 3.15 -3.51 -34.16
N LYS A 84 3.95 -4.11 -35.04
CA LYS A 84 3.43 -4.87 -36.20
C LYS A 84 2.50 -6.00 -35.78
N GLU A 85 2.85 -6.72 -34.72
CA GLU A 85 2.11 -7.86 -34.18
C GLU A 85 2.22 -7.86 -32.67
N ARG A 86 1.11 -8.08 -31.96
CA ARG A 86 1.10 -8.18 -30.50
C ARG A 86 1.62 -9.56 -30.08
N LEU A 87 2.48 -9.61 -29.09
CA LEU A 87 2.92 -10.85 -28.47
C LEU A 87 1.92 -11.25 -27.38
N ILE A 88 1.11 -12.27 -27.67
CA ILE A 88 0.13 -12.82 -26.72
C ILE A 88 0.87 -13.66 -25.67
N TYR A 89 0.51 -13.48 -24.39
CA TYR A 89 1.14 -14.15 -23.25
C TYR A 89 1.33 -15.66 -23.48
N MET A 90 2.53 -16.16 -23.18
CA MET A 90 2.93 -17.58 -23.27
C MET A 90 2.87 -18.24 -24.66
N THR A 91 2.62 -17.49 -25.74
CA THR A 91 2.89 -17.94 -27.12
C THR A 91 4.40 -18.00 -27.39
N ASP A 92 4.82 -18.69 -28.46
CA ASP A 92 6.24 -18.84 -28.79
C ASP A 92 6.97 -17.50 -28.98
N GLY A 93 6.30 -16.53 -29.62
CA GLY A 93 6.85 -15.17 -29.79
C GLY A 93 7.05 -14.45 -28.46
N TRP A 94 6.07 -14.53 -27.55
CA TRP A 94 6.19 -13.97 -26.21
C TRP A 94 7.29 -14.66 -25.39
N LYS A 95 7.33 -16.00 -25.42
CA LYS A 95 8.34 -16.80 -24.71
C LYS A 95 9.76 -16.48 -25.17
N ASP A 96 9.94 -16.27 -26.47
CA ASP A 96 11.22 -15.87 -27.06
C ASP A 96 11.62 -14.44 -26.64
N ALA A 97 10.69 -13.49 -26.63
CA ALA A 97 10.95 -12.13 -26.12
C ALA A 97 11.24 -12.13 -24.61
N PHE A 98 10.51 -12.91 -23.81
CA PHE A 98 10.72 -13.00 -22.37
C PHE A 98 12.05 -13.65 -22.02
N ARG A 99 12.42 -14.74 -22.70
CA ARG A 99 13.75 -15.35 -22.57
C ARG A 99 14.86 -14.36 -22.90
N HIS A 100 14.69 -13.59 -23.98
CA HIS A 100 15.63 -12.53 -24.35
C HIS A 100 15.75 -11.47 -23.25
N ALA A 101 14.64 -10.99 -22.69
CA ALA A 101 14.65 -10.02 -21.61
C ALA A 101 15.41 -10.52 -20.36
N VAL A 102 15.16 -11.76 -19.94
CA VAL A 102 15.82 -12.36 -18.77
C VAL A 102 17.33 -12.50 -19.01
N GLN A 103 17.73 -12.94 -20.20
CA GLN A 103 19.15 -13.09 -20.56
C GLN A 103 19.86 -11.73 -20.68
N THR A 104 19.20 -10.74 -21.27
CA THR A 104 19.73 -9.37 -21.39
C THR A 104 19.85 -8.70 -20.02
N ALA A 105 18.88 -8.89 -19.11
CA ALA A 105 18.94 -8.38 -17.75
C ALA A 105 20.12 -8.98 -16.96
N GLU A 106 20.28 -10.31 -17.00
CA GLU A 106 21.41 -11.01 -16.37
C GLU A 106 22.76 -10.50 -16.91
N ALA A 107 22.89 -10.34 -18.22
CA ALA A 107 24.11 -9.84 -18.85
C ALA A 107 24.48 -8.40 -18.42
N LYS A 108 23.49 -7.61 -17.98
CA LYS A 108 23.67 -6.25 -17.46
C LYS A 108 23.75 -6.20 -15.92
N GLY A 109 23.66 -7.34 -15.24
CA GLY A 109 23.65 -7.42 -13.78
C GLY A 109 22.37 -6.91 -13.13
N LEU A 110 21.27 -6.84 -13.87
CA LEU A 110 19.96 -6.40 -13.39
C LEU A 110 19.22 -7.60 -12.76
N GLU A 111 18.70 -7.42 -11.55
CA GLU A 111 17.78 -8.39 -10.96
C GLU A 111 16.49 -8.43 -11.77
N PHE A 112 15.97 -9.62 -12.04
CA PHE A 112 14.71 -9.80 -12.77
C PHE A 112 13.71 -10.52 -11.86
N ALA A 113 12.57 -9.89 -11.60
CA ALA A 113 11.43 -10.49 -10.90
C ALA A 113 10.21 -10.58 -11.81
N ILE A 114 9.27 -11.43 -11.43
CA ILE A 114 7.94 -11.54 -12.04
C ILE A 114 6.87 -11.44 -10.95
N ALA A 115 5.68 -10.98 -11.30
CA ALA A 115 4.50 -11.08 -10.42
C ALA A 115 4.17 -12.54 -10.08
N ALA A 116 3.28 -12.76 -9.12
CA ALA A 116 2.79 -14.09 -8.74
C ALA A 116 1.63 -14.59 -9.62
N SER A 117 1.17 -13.79 -10.59
CA SER A 117 0.17 -14.16 -11.59
C SER A 117 0.43 -13.48 -12.96
N PRO A 118 -0.22 -13.92 -14.05
CA PRO A 118 -0.38 -13.07 -15.23
C PRO A 118 -1.17 -11.80 -14.87
N GLY A 119 -0.93 -10.68 -15.55
CA GLY A 119 -1.31 -9.37 -15.04
C GLY A 119 -0.34 -8.90 -13.96
N TRP A 120 -0.87 -8.50 -12.80
CA TRP A 120 -0.06 -8.15 -11.62
C TRP A 120 -0.53 -8.81 -10.32
N SER A 121 -1.84 -9.03 -10.13
CA SER A 121 -2.39 -9.59 -8.89
C SER A 121 -3.54 -10.59 -9.14
N GLU A 122 -3.75 -11.60 -8.29
CA GLU A 122 -2.91 -11.97 -7.15
C GLU A 122 -2.22 -13.31 -7.40
N THR A 123 -3.02 -14.38 -7.45
CA THR A 123 -2.58 -15.76 -7.66
C THR A 123 -3.68 -16.52 -8.39
N GLY A 124 -4.11 -15.98 -9.52
CA GLY A 124 -5.12 -16.54 -10.40
C GLY A 124 -4.59 -16.88 -11.79
N GLY A 125 -5.33 -17.72 -12.50
CA GLY A 125 -5.01 -18.11 -13.86
C GLY A 125 -5.95 -19.21 -14.38
N PRO A 126 -5.97 -19.48 -15.69
CA PRO A 126 -6.89 -20.44 -16.31
C PRO A 126 -6.68 -21.89 -15.86
N TRP A 127 -5.54 -22.22 -15.23
CA TRP A 127 -5.26 -23.54 -14.66
C TRP A 127 -5.83 -23.73 -13.24
N VAL A 128 -6.37 -22.68 -12.61
CA VAL A 128 -7.10 -22.81 -11.34
C VAL A 128 -8.45 -23.44 -11.63
N LYS A 129 -8.62 -24.68 -11.17
CA LYS A 129 -9.89 -25.40 -11.32
C LYS A 129 -10.96 -24.77 -10.43
N PRO A 130 -12.25 -24.86 -10.80
CA PRO A 130 -13.34 -24.35 -9.97
C PRO A 130 -13.29 -24.84 -8.51
N GLU A 131 -12.99 -26.11 -8.25
CA GLU A 131 -12.86 -26.65 -6.89
C GLU A 131 -11.72 -26.03 -6.05
N ASP A 132 -10.69 -25.50 -6.73
CA ASP A 132 -9.49 -24.90 -6.14
C ASP A 132 -9.59 -23.37 -6.03
N ALA A 133 -10.65 -22.76 -6.54
CA ALA A 133 -10.85 -21.31 -6.55
C ALA A 133 -11.45 -20.78 -5.24
N MET A 134 -11.41 -19.46 -5.04
CA MET A 134 -11.99 -18.75 -3.90
C MET A 134 -13.48 -19.06 -3.69
N LYS A 135 -13.87 -19.25 -2.43
CA LYS A 135 -15.19 -19.77 -2.06
C LYS A 135 -15.92 -18.84 -1.09
N LYS A 136 -17.24 -18.80 -1.26
CA LYS A 136 -18.17 -18.26 -0.28
C LYS A 136 -19.09 -19.37 0.21
N LEU A 137 -19.46 -19.32 1.48
CA LEU A 137 -20.50 -20.16 2.02
C LEU A 137 -21.88 -19.68 1.51
N VAL A 138 -22.75 -20.62 1.14
CA VAL A 138 -24.13 -20.38 0.67
C VAL A 138 -25.09 -21.32 1.40
N TRP A 139 -26.37 -20.98 1.45
CA TRP A 139 -27.34 -21.83 2.15
C TRP A 139 -28.75 -21.76 1.59
N SER A 140 -29.51 -22.81 1.88
CA SER A 140 -30.98 -22.84 1.79
C SER A 140 -31.57 -23.22 3.14
N GLU A 141 -32.82 -22.81 3.38
CA GLU A 141 -33.53 -23.05 4.63
C GLU A 141 -34.84 -23.80 4.35
N THR A 142 -35.19 -24.75 5.22
CA THR A 142 -36.45 -25.49 5.16
C THR A 142 -37.00 -25.68 6.56
N ASP A 143 -38.20 -25.18 6.81
CA ASP A 143 -38.89 -25.33 8.10
C ASP A 143 -39.75 -26.61 8.09
N LEU A 144 -39.65 -27.39 9.17
CA LEU A 144 -40.31 -28.68 9.34
C LEU A 144 -40.98 -28.76 10.71
N ARG A 145 -42.25 -29.18 10.74
CA ARG A 145 -42.97 -29.33 12.01
C ARG A 145 -42.43 -30.48 12.84
N GLY A 146 -42.41 -30.31 14.16
CA GLY A 146 -42.00 -31.36 15.10
C GLY A 146 -42.79 -32.66 14.93
N GLY A 147 -42.10 -33.79 14.92
CA GLY A 147 -42.66 -35.12 14.69
C GLY A 147 -42.90 -35.48 13.23
N GLN A 148 -42.52 -34.62 12.27
CA GLN A 148 -42.64 -34.90 10.84
C GLN A 148 -41.29 -35.28 10.23
N ARG A 149 -41.37 -35.97 9.09
CA ARG A 149 -40.25 -36.23 8.18
C ARG A 149 -40.43 -35.37 6.94
N LEU A 150 -39.34 -34.80 6.42
CA LEU A 150 -39.38 -34.04 5.18
C LEU A 150 -39.82 -34.97 4.02
N LYS A 151 -40.73 -34.49 3.19
CA LYS A 151 -41.12 -35.18 1.95
C LYS A 151 -40.33 -34.56 0.78
N GLY A 152 -39.55 -35.37 0.08
CA GLY A 152 -38.73 -34.92 -1.04
C GLY A 152 -37.34 -34.42 -0.63
N ALA A 153 -36.66 -33.78 -1.58
CA ALA A 153 -35.32 -33.24 -1.37
C ALA A 153 -35.34 -31.91 -0.62
N LEU A 154 -34.29 -31.61 0.13
CA LEU A 154 -34.01 -30.26 0.59
C LEU A 154 -33.73 -29.36 -0.61
N SER A 155 -34.23 -28.12 -0.55
CA SER A 155 -33.89 -27.10 -1.55
C SER A 155 -32.37 -26.98 -1.68
N ALA A 156 -31.87 -26.95 -2.92
CA ALA A 156 -30.45 -26.71 -3.15
C ALA A 156 -30.10 -25.25 -2.83
N PRO A 157 -28.97 -24.97 -2.15
CA PRO A 157 -28.42 -23.62 -2.06
C PRO A 157 -28.03 -23.05 -3.43
N PRO A 158 -27.90 -21.73 -3.57
CA PRO A 158 -27.44 -21.10 -4.81
C PRO A 158 -26.02 -21.55 -5.19
N SER A 159 -25.82 -21.97 -6.43
CA SER A 159 -24.50 -22.25 -7.02
C SER A 159 -23.92 -21.08 -7.83
N VAL A 160 -24.58 -19.91 -7.76
CA VAL A 160 -24.21 -18.72 -8.54
C VAL A 160 -22.83 -18.23 -8.14
N THR A 161 -22.00 -17.98 -9.14
CA THR A 161 -20.68 -17.37 -8.98
C THR A 161 -20.82 -15.87 -8.77
N GLY A 162 -20.31 -15.39 -7.63
CA GLY A 162 -20.52 -14.02 -7.16
C GLY A 162 -20.30 -13.85 -5.66
N PRO A 163 -20.53 -12.65 -5.12
CA PRO A 163 -20.11 -12.31 -3.75
C PRO A 163 -21.01 -12.89 -2.65
N PHE A 164 -22.30 -13.14 -2.91
CA PHE A 164 -23.24 -13.60 -1.87
C PHE A 164 -24.48 -14.28 -2.45
N GLN A 165 -24.84 -15.47 -1.94
CA GLN A 165 -26.05 -16.20 -2.34
C GLN A 165 -26.27 -16.22 -3.87
N SER A 166 -27.34 -15.61 -4.39
CA SER A 166 -27.61 -15.54 -5.84
C SER A 166 -27.08 -14.28 -6.53
N ALA A 167 -26.44 -13.34 -5.82
CA ALA A 167 -25.81 -12.17 -6.42
C ALA A 167 -24.68 -12.58 -7.36
N LYS A 168 -24.69 -12.08 -8.59
CA LYS A 168 -23.69 -12.40 -9.61
C LYS A 168 -22.43 -11.56 -9.44
N PHE A 169 -21.29 -12.17 -9.78
CA PHE A 169 -20.05 -11.43 -9.97
C PHE A 169 -20.17 -10.47 -11.16
N SER A 170 -19.60 -9.27 -11.01
CA SER A 170 -19.42 -8.31 -12.10
C SER A 170 -18.00 -7.78 -11.99
N ASP A 171 -17.20 -7.98 -13.06
CA ASP A 171 -15.86 -7.42 -13.12
C ASP A 171 -15.93 -5.95 -13.55
N PRO A 172 -15.56 -4.99 -12.69
CA PRO A 172 -15.57 -3.58 -13.04
C PRO A 172 -14.49 -3.18 -14.05
N LEU A 173 -13.47 -4.02 -14.29
CA LEU A 173 -12.33 -3.74 -15.18
C LEU A 173 -12.39 -4.48 -16.53
N ALA A 174 -13.39 -5.33 -16.75
CA ALA A 174 -13.55 -6.14 -17.97
C ALA A 174 -14.09 -5.36 -19.19
N ALA A 175 -13.55 -4.17 -19.48
CA ALA A 175 -13.94 -3.41 -20.65
C ALA A 175 -13.53 -4.16 -21.95
N GLY A 176 -14.49 -4.81 -22.61
CA GLY A 176 -14.35 -5.32 -23.98
C GLY A 176 -14.15 -6.84 -24.15
N ALA A 177 -14.21 -7.65 -23.09
CA ALA A 177 -14.27 -9.11 -23.24
C ALA A 177 -15.73 -9.56 -23.42
N GLU A 178 -16.01 -10.46 -24.38
CA GLU A 178 -17.31 -11.14 -24.42
C GLU A 178 -17.49 -11.90 -23.10
N ALA A 179 -18.55 -11.57 -22.36
CA ALA A 179 -18.87 -12.23 -21.10
C ALA A 179 -19.30 -13.68 -21.38
N GLY A 180 -18.32 -14.57 -21.44
CA GLY A 180 -18.57 -16.01 -21.35
C GLY A 180 -19.27 -16.33 -20.03
N ALA A 181 -19.98 -17.48 -20.00
CA ALA A 181 -20.57 -17.95 -18.75
C ALA A 181 -19.46 -18.15 -17.70
N LEU A 182 -19.60 -17.48 -16.55
CA LEU A 182 -18.66 -17.66 -15.44
C LEU A 182 -18.64 -19.14 -15.02
N PRO A 183 -17.46 -19.72 -14.73
CA PRO A 183 -17.38 -21.05 -14.16
C PRO A 183 -18.27 -21.16 -12.92
N SER A 184 -18.90 -22.31 -12.69
CA SER A 184 -19.71 -22.56 -11.50
C SER A 184 -19.22 -23.80 -10.79
N PHE A 185 -19.33 -23.80 -9.47
CA PHE A 185 -18.99 -24.93 -8.60
C PHE A 185 -19.90 -24.88 -7.38
N TYR A 186 -20.30 -26.06 -6.91
CA TYR A 186 -21.05 -26.21 -5.67
C TYR A 186 -20.67 -27.51 -4.97
N ALA A 187 -20.54 -27.45 -3.65
CA ALA A 187 -20.49 -28.64 -2.79
C ALA A 187 -21.18 -28.36 -1.45
N ASP A 188 -21.75 -29.42 -0.86
CA ASP A 188 -22.30 -29.37 0.50
C ASP A 188 -21.18 -29.18 1.54
N ALA A 189 -21.44 -28.35 2.55
CA ALA A 189 -20.55 -28.10 3.67
C ALA A 189 -21.06 -28.81 4.93
N ARG A 190 -22.24 -28.40 5.41
CA ARG A 190 -22.88 -28.93 6.62
C ARG A 190 -24.40 -28.82 6.51
N ILE A 191 -25.11 -29.81 7.04
CA ILE A 191 -26.56 -29.81 7.12
C ILE A 191 -26.96 -29.74 8.58
N LEU A 192 -27.46 -28.59 9.02
CA LEU A 192 -27.73 -28.34 10.42
C LEU A 192 -29.23 -28.19 10.66
N ALA A 193 -29.71 -28.63 11.81
CA ALA A 193 -31.09 -28.37 12.24
C ALA A 193 -31.15 -27.79 13.64
N TYR A 194 -32.04 -26.83 13.87
CA TYR A 194 -32.28 -26.24 15.18
C TYR A 194 -33.75 -25.86 15.39
N PRO A 195 -34.23 -25.80 16.64
CA PRO A 195 -35.59 -25.37 16.93
C PRO A 195 -35.84 -23.91 16.55
N VAL A 196 -37.01 -23.61 15.97
CA VAL A 196 -37.45 -22.25 15.63
C VAL A 196 -38.85 -21.98 16.19
N SER A 197 -39.14 -20.71 16.48
CA SER A 197 -40.39 -20.29 17.13
C SER A 197 -41.08 -19.10 16.46
N ALA A 198 -40.57 -18.60 15.34
CA ALA A 198 -41.12 -17.41 14.69
C ALA A 198 -42.20 -17.77 13.67
N ALA A 199 -43.28 -16.97 13.66
CA ALA A 199 -44.34 -17.08 12.66
C ALA A 199 -43.95 -16.34 11.38
N ALA A 200 -44.30 -16.91 10.22
CA ALA A 200 -44.17 -16.23 8.93
C ALA A 200 -45.03 -14.95 8.90
N LEU A 201 -44.48 -13.88 8.30
CA LEU A 201 -45.21 -12.64 8.06
C LEU A 201 -46.13 -12.78 6.83
N PRO A 202 -47.28 -12.08 6.79
CA PRO A 202 -48.08 -12.00 5.57
C PRO A 202 -47.33 -11.18 4.50
N GLU A 203 -47.62 -11.44 3.22
CA GLU A 203 -47.07 -10.64 2.12
C GLU A 203 -47.60 -9.20 2.20
N PRO A 204 -46.73 -8.17 2.19
CA PRO A 204 -47.15 -6.77 2.26
C PRO A 204 -47.59 -6.25 0.89
N ARG A 205 -48.49 -5.25 0.90
CA ARG A 205 -48.70 -4.40 -0.27
C ARG A 205 -47.58 -3.36 -0.35
N VAL A 206 -46.87 -3.30 -1.48
CA VAL A 206 -45.73 -2.38 -1.68
C VAL A 206 -46.11 -1.22 -2.60
N THR A 207 -45.88 0.02 -2.17
CA THR A 207 -46.17 1.24 -2.94
C THR A 207 -45.01 2.24 -2.90
N GLN A 208 -44.80 2.98 -3.99
CA GLN A 208 -43.89 4.13 -4.01
C GLN A 208 -44.55 5.38 -3.41
N ALA A 209 -43.76 6.42 -3.11
CA ALA A 209 -44.25 7.70 -2.55
C ALA A 209 -45.42 8.34 -3.33
N GLY A 210 -45.45 8.18 -4.66
CA GLY A 210 -46.54 8.67 -5.52
C GLY A 210 -47.82 7.83 -5.52
N GLY A 211 -47.90 6.77 -4.70
CA GLY A 211 -49.06 5.87 -4.62
C GLY A 211 -49.05 4.70 -5.61
N THR A 212 -48.08 4.66 -6.54
CA THR A 212 -47.91 3.56 -7.50
C THR A 212 -47.62 2.25 -6.77
N THR A 213 -48.43 1.23 -6.99
CA THR A 213 -48.21 -0.12 -6.44
C THR A 213 -47.20 -0.87 -7.31
N ILE A 214 -46.24 -1.56 -6.69
CA ILE A 214 -45.25 -2.42 -7.37
C ILE A 214 -45.40 -3.86 -6.88
N ALA A 215 -44.93 -4.83 -7.68
CA ALA A 215 -44.93 -6.23 -7.29
C ALA A 215 -44.01 -6.47 -6.08
N ALA A 216 -44.51 -7.17 -5.07
CA ALA A 216 -43.74 -7.49 -3.87
C ALA A 216 -42.79 -8.68 -4.08
N ALA A 217 -43.13 -9.60 -4.98
CA ALA A 217 -42.38 -10.84 -5.19
C ALA A 217 -40.86 -10.63 -5.45
N PRO A 218 -40.42 -9.72 -6.36
CA PRO A 218 -38.99 -9.41 -6.56
C PRO A 218 -38.24 -8.94 -5.30
N LEU A 219 -38.94 -8.40 -4.30
CA LEU A 219 -38.31 -7.93 -3.06
C LEU A 219 -38.15 -9.06 -2.02
N LEU A 220 -38.83 -10.19 -2.21
CA LEU A 220 -39.05 -11.22 -1.18
C LEU A 220 -38.65 -12.64 -1.62
N ASP A 221 -38.47 -12.91 -2.90
CA ASP A 221 -38.25 -14.24 -3.49
C ASP A 221 -36.87 -14.87 -3.21
N LYS A 222 -35.99 -14.12 -2.52
CA LYS A 222 -34.60 -14.49 -2.18
C LYS A 222 -33.67 -14.59 -3.39
N ASP A 223 -34.11 -14.21 -4.58
CA ASP A 223 -33.24 -14.07 -5.74
C ASP A 223 -32.81 -12.61 -5.91
N LEU A 224 -31.58 -12.32 -5.51
CA LEU A 224 -30.99 -10.97 -5.53
C LEU A 224 -30.88 -10.34 -6.92
N GLU A 225 -31.04 -11.15 -7.97
CA GLU A 225 -31.02 -10.72 -9.37
C GLU A 225 -32.40 -10.34 -9.90
N THR A 226 -33.48 -10.68 -9.19
CA THR A 226 -34.85 -10.29 -9.54
C THR A 226 -35.16 -8.92 -8.93
N VAL A 227 -35.01 -7.86 -9.73
CA VAL A 227 -34.98 -6.48 -9.23
C VAL A 227 -36.32 -5.75 -9.38
N ALA A 228 -36.77 -5.09 -8.30
CA ALA A 228 -37.83 -4.07 -8.37
C ALA A 228 -37.24 -2.67 -8.60
N GLN A 229 -37.85 -1.89 -9.49
CA GLN A 229 -37.41 -0.52 -9.77
C GLN A 229 -38.03 0.49 -8.80
N MET A 230 -37.19 1.33 -8.21
CA MET A 230 -37.54 2.38 -7.27
C MET A 230 -37.10 3.75 -7.81
N ALA A 231 -37.97 4.76 -7.80
CA ALA A 231 -37.54 6.13 -8.15
C ALA A 231 -36.52 6.64 -7.12
N LYS A 232 -35.40 7.24 -7.58
CA LYS A 232 -34.36 7.79 -6.69
C LYS A 232 -34.83 9.01 -5.90
N GLY A 233 -35.72 9.81 -6.49
CA GLY A 233 -36.13 11.11 -5.95
C GLY A 233 -35.02 12.16 -6.01
N ASP A 234 -35.19 13.25 -5.26
CA ASP A 234 -34.20 14.31 -5.08
C ASP A 234 -33.91 14.55 -3.59
N ALA A 235 -33.02 15.49 -3.27
CA ALA A 235 -32.65 15.77 -1.88
C ALA A 235 -33.81 16.29 -1.01
N ALA A 236 -34.82 16.93 -1.60
CA ALA A 236 -36.01 17.40 -0.88
C ALA A 236 -37.11 16.33 -0.79
N HIS A 237 -37.16 15.42 -1.79
CA HIS A 237 -38.14 14.36 -1.92
C HIS A 237 -37.41 13.03 -2.19
N PRO A 238 -36.76 12.43 -1.18
CA PRO A 238 -36.00 11.20 -1.38
C PRO A 238 -36.92 10.06 -1.80
N GLY A 239 -36.41 9.18 -2.66
CA GLY A 239 -37.11 7.97 -3.09
C GLY A 239 -37.58 7.16 -1.89
N THR A 240 -38.82 6.68 -1.92
CA THR A 240 -39.43 5.92 -0.81
C THR A 240 -40.24 4.72 -1.29
N LEU A 241 -40.07 3.57 -0.63
CA LEU A 241 -40.93 2.37 -0.73
C LEU A 241 -41.68 2.13 0.57
N ILE A 242 -42.99 2.00 0.53
CA ILE A 242 -43.87 1.74 1.68
C ILE A 242 -44.36 0.29 1.61
N LEU A 243 -44.25 -0.43 2.71
CA LEU A 243 -44.76 -1.79 2.91
C LEU A 243 -45.92 -1.75 3.91
N ASP A 244 -47.12 -2.12 3.46
CA ASP A 244 -48.34 -2.19 4.27
C ASP A 244 -48.78 -3.65 4.46
N TYR A 245 -48.74 -4.12 5.70
CA TYR A 245 -49.11 -5.49 6.06
C TYR A 245 -50.62 -5.66 6.32
N GLY A 246 -51.41 -4.60 6.22
CA GLY A 246 -52.86 -4.59 6.48
C GLY A 246 -53.25 -4.76 7.95
N LYS A 247 -52.31 -5.19 8.81
CA LYS A 247 -52.45 -5.31 10.26
C LYS A 247 -51.11 -5.05 10.94
N PRO A 248 -51.08 -4.70 12.24
CA PRO A 248 -49.84 -4.60 13.00
C PRO A 248 -49.07 -5.92 12.98
N VAL A 249 -47.80 -5.87 12.59
CA VAL A 249 -46.85 -6.98 12.64
C VAL A 249 -45.65 -6.57 13.48
N THR A 250 -45.01 -7.54 14.15
CA THR A 250 -43.82 -7.29 14.97
C THR A 250 -42.58 -7.70 14.20
N ILE A 251 -41.72 -6.73 13.92
CA ILE A 251 -40.47 -6.89 13.17
C ILE A 251 -39.27 -6.80 14.12
N ARG A 252 -38.24 -7.59 13.88
CA ARG A 252 -36.98 -7.60 14.66
C ARG A 252 -35.74 -7.41 13.81
N SER A 253 -35.84 -7.63 12.50
CA SER A 253 -34.74 -7.42 11.55
C SER A 253 -35.27 -7.07 10.17
N ALA A 254 -34.42 -6.46 9.35
CA ALA A 254 -34.68 -6.20 7.95
C ALA A 254 -33.41 -6.39 7.12
N SER A 255 -33.54 -6.94 5.91
CA SER A 255 -32.46 -7.11 4.93
C SER A 255 -32.75 -6.28 3.68
N LEU A 256 -31.71 -5.66 3.12
CA LEU A 256 -31.76 -4.84 1.90
C LEU A 256 -30.61 -5.22 0.97
N PHE A 257 -30.90 -5.44 -0.31
CA PHE A 257 -29.89 -5.55 -1.35
C PHE A 257 -30.16 -4.56 -2.48
N VAL A 258 -29.12 -3.82 -2.84
CA VAL A 258 -29.13 -2.86 -3.94
C VAL A 258 -27.98 -3.27 -4.88
N PRO A 259 -28.29 -3.85 -6.05
CA PRO A 259 -27.26 -4.27 -7.00
C PRO A 259 -26.33 -3.12 -7.35
N HIS A 260 -25.02 -3.38 -7.27
CA HIS A 260 -23.96 -2.41 -7.59
C HIS A 260 -24.06 -1.08 -6.83
N ALA A 261 -24.49 -1.11 -5.58
CA ALA A 261 -24.61 0.08 -4.75
C ALA A 261 -23.28 0.80 -4.53
N ARG A 262 -22.17 0.06 -4.52
CA ARG A 262 -20.82 0.59 -4.33
C ARG A 262 -20.08 0.62 -5.68
N PRO A 263 -19.58 1.80 -6.12
CA PRO A 263 -18.73 1.87 -7.30
C PRO A 263 -17.30 1.41 -6.98
N PRO A 264 -16.52 0.98 -7.99
CA PRO A 264 -15.09 0.72 -7.83
C PRO A 264 -14.36 1.97 -7.29
N PHE A 265 -13.49 1.78 -6.29
CA PHE A 265 -12.72 2.87 -5.65
C PHE A 265 -13.58 4.02 -5.10
N GLY A 266 -14.84 3.77 -4.75
CA GLY A 266 -15.73 4.79 -4.19
C GLY A 266 -16.72 4.26 -3.17
N ASP A 267 -17.46 5.20 -2.60
CA ASP A 267 -18.47 4.95 -1.58
C ASP A 267 -19.88 4.86 -2.18
N PRO A 268 -20.81 4.11 -1.56
CA PRO A 268 -22.20 4.12 -1.98
C PRO A 268 -22.81 5.52 -1.97
N ALA A 269 -23.66 5.82 -2.95
CA ALA A 269 -24.34 7.13 -3.02
C ALA A 269 -25.40 7.32 -1.92
N TYR A 270 -25.95 6.23 -1.40
CA TYR A 270 -27.07 6.22 -0.45
C TYR A 270 -26.74 5.45 0.82
N ARG A 271 -27.38 5.85 1.92
CA ARG A 271 -27.42 5.13 3.19
C ARG A 271 -28.88 4.99 3.64
N PRO A 272 -29.62 4.02 3.07
CA PRO A 272 -31.08 3.97 3.23
C PRO A 272 -31.52 3.81 4.68
N THR A 273 -32.64 4.45 5.05
CA THR A 273 -33.22 4.40 6.39
C THR A 273 -34.53 3.61 6.36
N LEU A 274 -34.67 2.62 7.25
CA LEU A 274 -35.94 1.98 7.54
C LEU A 274 -36.69 2.81 8.59
N GLU A 275 -37.95 3.10 8.32
CA GLU A 275 -38.84 3.79 9.24
C GLU A 275 -40.15 3.01 9.43
N ALA A 276 -40.78 3.19 10.59
CA ALA A 276 -42.06 2.59 10.94
C ALA A 276 -43.09 3.67 11.27
N GLN A 277 -44.33 3.44 10.89
CA GLN A 277 -45.40 4.39 11.21
C GLN A 277 -45.93 4.17 12.63
N THR A 278 -45.92 5.24 13.42
CA THR A 278 -46.44 5.31 14.79
C THR A 278 -47.54 6.36 14.91
N ALA A 279 -48.12 6.52 16.10
CA ALA A 279 -49.07 7.59 16.39
C ALA A 279 -48.46 8.99 16.23
N GLN A 280 -47.13 9.11 16.37
CA GLN A 280 -46.35 10.34 16.22
C GLN A 280 -45.84 10.55 14.79
N GLY A 281 -46.28 9.74 13.83
CA GLY A 281 -45.79 9.77 12.44
C GLY A 281 -44.72 8.72 12.17
N TRP A 282 -43.93 8.93 11.11
CA TRP A 282 -42.84 8.03 10.72
C TRP A 282 -41.64 8.20 11.65
N GLN A 283 -41.16 7.09 12.21
CA GLN A 283 -40.03 7.07 13.16
C GLN A 283 -38.92 6.17 12.59
N PRO A 284 -37.64 6.59 12.66
CA PRO A 284 -36.52 5.78 12.23
C PRO A 284 -36.37 4.53 13.09
N VAL A 285 -36.19 3.39 12.43
CA VAL A 285 -35.94 2.08 13.03
C VAL A 285 -34.45 1.73 12.96
N GLY A 286 -33.82 1.96 11.80
CA GLY A 286 -32.40 1.70 11.58
C GLY A 286 -31.94 2.14 10.19
N ARG A 287 -30.62 2.18 9.98
CA ARG A 287 -30.00 2.58 8.70
C ARG A 287 -29.17 1.43 8.14
N PHE A 288 -29.28 1.21 6.84
CA PHE A 288 -28.51 0.19 6.13
C PHE A 288 -27.16 0.74 5.69
N THR A 289 -26.12 -0.09 5.80
CA THR A 289 -24.81 0.15 5.19
C THR A 289 -24.73 -0.66 3.91
N LEU A 290 -24.82 -0.01 2.76
CA LEU A 290 -24.82 -0.70 1.47
C LEU A 290 -23.41 -1.22 1.13
N THR A 291 -23.34 -2.44 0.62
CA THR A 291 -22.10 -3.11 0.18
C THR A 291 -22.38 -3.87 -1.13
N GLU A 292 -21.44 -4.71 -1.57
CA GLU A 292 -21.65 -5.65 -2.70
C GLU A 292 -22.59 -6.83 -2.35
N VAL A 293 -23.00 -6.96 -1.09
CA VAL A 293 -23.87 -8.03 -0.59
C VAL A 293 -25.08 -7.45 0.15
N SER A 294 -26.06 -8.29 0.47
CA SER A 294 -27.21 -7.90 1.31
C SER A 294 -26.74 -7.26 2.61
N ALA A 295 -27.46 -6.24 3.07
CA ALA A 295 -27.22 -5.58 4.34
C ALA A 295 -28.39 -5.86 5.31
N THR A 296 -28.11 -6.52 6.42
CA THR A 296 -29.11 -6.77 7.47
C THR A 296 -28.92 -5.85 8.66
N ILE A 297 -30.01 -5.22 9.10
CA ILE A 297 -30.10 -4.51 10.38
C ILE A 297 -30.96 -5.30 11.36
N ALA A 298 -30.53 -5.36 12.62
CA ALA A 298 -31.30 -5.94 13.72
C ALA A 298 -31.60 -4.88 14.78
N PHE A 299 -32.79 -4.95 15.37
CA PHE A 299 -33.28 -3.93 16.30
C PHE A 299 -34.26 -4.52 17.32
N ALA A 300 -34.54 -3.75 18.38
CA ALA A 300 -35.56 -4.11 19.35
C ALA A 300 -36.93 -4.31 18.66
N PRO A 301 -37.77 -5.26 19.10
CA PRO A 301 -39.03 -5.57 18.44
C PRO A 301 -39.89 -4.32 18.20
N PHE A 302 -40.25 -4.06 16.95
CA PHE A 302 -41.06 -2.91 16.54
C PHE A 302 -42.39 -3.39 15.97
N THR A 303 -43.52 -2.97 16.56
CA THR A 303 -44.85 -3.35 16.11
C THR A 303 -45.53 -2.20 15.37
N ALA A 304 -45.74 -2.37 14.07
CA ALA A 304 -46.45 -1.40 13.24
C ALA A 304 -47.17 -2.10 12.08
N GLN A 305 -48.16 -1.43 11.49
CA GLN A 305 -48.81 -1.90 10.26
C GLN A 305 -48.02 -1.53 9.00
N ARG A 306 -47.42 -0.34 8.99
CA ARG A 306 -46.71 0.21 7.84
C ARG A 306 -45.26 0.53 8.16
N PHE A 307 -44.39 0.16 7.24
CA PHE A 307 -42.96 0.46 7.24
C PHE A 307 -42.59 1.14 5.93
N ARG A 308 -41.50 1.94 5.92
CA ARG A 308 -40.97 2.50 4.68
C ARG A 308 -39.46 2.48 4.63
N LEU A 309 -38.90 2.24 3.45
CA LEU A 309 -37.50 2.44 3.12
C LEU A 309 -37.35 3.82 2.47
N VAL A 310 -36.46 4.66 3.00
CA VAL A 310 -36.14 5.99 2.47
C VAL A 310 -34.70 5.99 1.95
N LEU A 311 -34.49 6.40 0.69
CA LEU A 311 -33.16 6.55 0.08
C LEU A 311 -32.48 7.83 0.56
N SER A 312 -32.00 7.82 1.80
CA SER A 312 -31.21 8.91 2.36
C SER A 312 -29.84 8.98 1.67
N SER A 313 -29.33 10.20 1.43
CA SER A 313 -27.96 10.40 0.95
C SER A 313 -26.94 9.79 1.91
N ASN A 314 -25.84 9.28 1.37
CA ASN A 314 -24.75 8.81 2.21
C ASN A 314 -24.06 9.99 2.92
N ASP A 315 -24.12 9.98 4.24
CA ASP A 315 -23.56 10.99 5.15
C ASP A 315 -22.24 10.55 5.80
N ALA A 316 -21.70 9.39 5.41
CA ALA A 316 -20.41 8.89 5.90
C ALA A 316 -19.23 9.71 5.35
N ALA A 317 -18.12 9.72 6.08
CA ALA A 317 -16.86 10.24 5.57
C ALA A 317 -16.48 9.48 4.30
N LYS A 318 -16.09 10.23 3.25
CA LYS A 318 -15.70 9.62 1.97
C LYS A 318 -14.32 9.02 2.06
N SER A 319 -14.15 7.88 1.40
CA SER A 319 -12.85 7.29 1.15
C SER A 319 -12.01 8.25 0.29
N PRO A 320 -10.70 8.37 0.53
CA PRO A 320 -9.81 9.15 -0.34
C PRO A 320 -9.87 8.62 -1.79
N GLY A 321 -10.06 9.52 -2.76
CA GLY A 321 -10.03 9.17 -4.18
C GLY A 321 -8.61 8.95 -4.72
N LEU A 322 -8.48 8.76 -6.04
CA LEU A 322 -7.21 8.53 -6.75
C LEU A 322 -6.25 9.75 -6.77
N GLY A 323 -6.61 10.85 -6.11
CA GLY A 323 -5.84 12.10 -6.05
C GLY A 323 -6.27 13.14 -7.08
N ASP A 324 -5.73 14.35 -6.93
CA ASP A 324 -5.96 15.46 -7.85
C ASP A 324 -5.03 15.31 -9.07
N GLY A 325 -5.60 15.32 -10.28
CA GLY A 325 -4.81 15.33 -11.51
C GLY A 325 -3.98 16.61 -11.69
N ALA A 326 -3.01 16.55 -12.59
CA ALA A 326 -2.20 17.73 -12.92
C ALA A 326 -3.08 18.87 -13.49
N PRO A 327 -2.72 20.16 -13.28
CA PRO A 327 -3.50 21.28 -13.80
C PRO A 327 -3.77 21.17 -15.30
N GLY A 328 -5.05 21.23 -15.69
CA GLY A 328 -5.49 21.13 -17.08
C GLY A 328 -5.44 19.72 -17.70
N ALA A 329 -5.14 18.68 -16.90
CA ALA A 329 -5.20 17.29 -17.35
C ALA A 329 -6.64 16.88 -17.72
N VAL A 330 -6.76 15.96 -18.66
CA VAL A 330 -8.03 15.36 -19.06
C VAL A 330 -8.39 14.26 -18.06
N MET A 331 -9.43 14.51 -17.26
CA MET A 331 -9.98 13.52 -16.33
C MET A 331 -10.91 12.58 -17.09
N MET A 332 -10.52 11.31 -17.22
CA MET A 332 -11.37 10.27 -17.78
C MET A 332 -11.99 9.47 -16.63
N ASP A 333 -13.32 9.46 -16.54
CA ASP A 333 -14.01 8.56 -15.61
C ASP A 333 -14.23 7.21 -16.31
N VAL A 334 -13.26 6.31 -16.12
CA VAL A 334 -13.29 4.95 -16.68
C VAL A 334 -14.26 4.02 -15.93
N PHE A 335 -14.82 4.48 -14.80
CA PHE A 335 -15.77 3.73 -13.97
C PHE A 335 -17.19 4.31 -14.00
N ALA A 336 -17.39 5.42 -14.73
CA ALA A 336 -18.68 6.08 -14.88
C ALA A 336 -19.74 5.09 -15.38
N ARG A 337 -20.88 5.08 -14.69
CA ARG A 337 -22.09 4.40 -15.16
C ARG A 337 -23.06 5.41 -15.75
N PRO A 338 -23.89 5.02 -16.72
CA PRO A 338 -24.98 5.87 -17.20
C PRO A 338 -25.88 6.30 -16.05
N ASP A 339 -26.23 7.59 -15.99
CA ASP A 339 -27.17 8.06 -14.99
C ASP A 339 -28.58 7.50 -15.26
N SER A 340 -29.31 7.19 -14.18
CA SER A 340 -30.65 6.59 -14.21
C SER A 340 -31.54 7.29 -13.20
N SER A 341 -32.81 7.53 -13.55
CA SER A 341 -33.80 8.09 -12.63
C SER A 341 -34.33 7.08 -11.61
N THR A 342 -34.06 5.78 -11.82
CA THR A 342 -34.44 4.69 -10.92
C THR A 342 -33.22 3.98 -10.34
N LEU A 343 -33.43 3.35 -9.19
CA LEU A 343 -32.52 2.46 -8.50
C LEU A 343 -33.16 1.07 -8.43
N GLY A 344 -32.39 0.03 -8.76
CA GLY A 344 -32.82 -1.34 -8.59
C GLY A 344 -32.74 -1.78 -7.13
N ILE A 345 -33.78 -2.41 -6.61
CA ILE A 345 -33.80 -3.08 -5.30
C ILE A 345 -33.97 -4.58 -5.53
N GLY A 346 -32.96 -5.36 -5.19
CA GLY A 346 -32.98 -6.84 -5.34
C GLY A 346 -33.44 -7.57 -4.08
N GLU A 347 -33.51 -6.90 -2.93
CA GLU A 347 -34.10 -7.45 -1.71
C GLU A 347 -34.62 -6.32 -0.82
N LEU A 348 -35.82 -6.46 -0.27
CA LEU A 348 -36.30 -5.67 0.88
C LEU A 348 -37.21 -6.55 1.74
N ARG A 349 -36.61 -7.26 2.69
CA ARG A 349 -37.31 -8.25 3.52
C ARG A 349 -37.29 -7.85 4.98
N LEU A 350 -38.46 -7.57 5.55
CA LEU A 350 -38.62 -7.45 7.02
C LEU A 350 -38.92 -8.83 7.61
N SER A 351 -38.45 -9.09 8.83
CA SER A 351 -38.60 -10.38 9.49
C SER A 351 -39.06 -10.27 10.95
N ALA A 352 -39.93 -11.20 11.35
CA ALA A 352 -40.30 -11.40 12.75
C ALA A 352 -39.17 -12.08 13.56
N GLU A 353 -38.20 -12.69 12.89
CA GLU A 353 -37.04 -13.33 13.51
C GLU A 353 -35.97 -12.32 13.89
N ALA A 354 -35.35 -12.57 15.03
CA ALA A 354 -34.11 -11.89 15.38
C ALA A 354 -32.97 -12.44 14.50
N LYS A 355 -32.19 -11.52 13.93
CA LYS A 355 -30.95 -11.81 13.21
C LYS A 355 -29.81 -11.11 13.93
N ILE A 356 -28.59 -11.57 13.69
CA ILE A 356 -27.39 -10.84 14.09
C ILE A 356 -27.33 -9.54 13.26
N ASP A 357 -27.12 -8.40 13.92
CA ASP A 357 -26.95 -7.12 13.24
C ASP A 357 -25.71 -7.15 12.35
N GLN A 358 -25.87 -6.76 11.08
CA GLN A 358 -24.79 -6.74 10.07
C GLN A 358 -24.00 -8.05 9.99
N TYR A 359 -24.71 -9.18 10.09
CA TYR A 359 -24.07 -10.50 10.08
C TYR A 359 -23.28 -10.76 8.80
N GLU A 360 -23.66 -10.15 7.66
CA GLU A 360 -22.95 -10.33 6.40
C GLU A 360 -21.50 -9.83 6.50
N ALA A 361 -21.29 -8.67 7.13
CA ALA A 361 -19.95 -8.18 7.43
C ALA A 361 -19.26 -9.06 8.47
N LYS A 362 -19.94 -9.36 9.59
CA LYS A 362 -19.35 -10.15 10.70
C LYS A 362 -18.98 -11.58 10.29
N ALA A 363 -19.67 -12.16 9.31
CA ALA A 363 -19.40 -13.46 8.70
C ALA A 363 -18.47 -13.39 7.47
N ALA A 364 -17.85 -12.23 7.22
CA ALA A 364 -16.85 -11.99 6.18
C ALA A 364 -17.35 -12.14 4.74
N TYR A 365 -18.65 -11.90 4.47
CA TYR A 365 -19.14 -11.69 3.10
C TYR A 365 -18.86 -10.27 2.58
N ALA A 366 -18.71 -9.32 3.51
CA ALA A 366 -18.23 -7.98 3.26
C ALA A 366 -17.14 -7.62 4.28
N ILE A 367 -16.21 -6.78 3.86
CA ILE A 367 -15.12 -6.28 4.70
C ILE A 367 -15.45 -4.86 5.15
N ILE A 368 -15.23 -4.58 6.43
CA ILE A 368 -15.37 -3.24 7.01
C ILE A 368 -14.09 -2.85 7.75
N PRO A 369 -13.80 -1.54 7.91
CA PRO A 369 -12.56 -1.08 8.53
C PRO A 369 -12.31 -1.61 9.95
N ASP A 370 -13.26 -1.38 10.87
CA ASP A 370 -13.17 -1.75 12.29
C ASP A 370 -14.43 -2.52 12.74
N TYR A 371 -14.30 -3.80 13.06
CA TYR A 371 -15.44 -4.60 13.56
C TYR A 371 -15.79 -4.30 15.02
N ASN A 372 -14.88 -3.70 15.80
CA ASN A 372 -15.19 -3.24 17.16
C ASN A 372 -16.04 -1.98 17.18
N SER A 373 -16.27 -1.35 16.01
CA SER A 373 -17.21 -0.23 15.86
C SER A 373 -18.67 -0.69 15.69
N LEU A 374 -18.88 -1.96 15.33
CA LEU A 374 -20.22 -2.54 15.22
C LEU A 374 -20.82 -2.72 16.62
N SER A 375 -22.16 -2.70 16.70
CA SER A 375 -22.83 -2.91 17.98
C SER A 375 -22.46 -4.28 18.57
N ASP A 376 -22.16 -4.30 19.88
CA ASP A 376 -21.90 -5.50 20.68
C ASP A 376 -23.21 -6.33 20.92
N GLY A 377 -24.21 -6.22 20.03
CA GLY A 377 -25.46 -6.97 20.12
C GLY A 377 -26.50 -6.38 21.09
N ALA A 378 -26.74 -5.06 21.04
CA ALA A 378 -27.63 -4.32 21.94
C ALA A 378 -29.16 -4.56 21.75
N ALA A 379 -29.59 -5.76 21.39
CA ALA A 379 -30.97 -6.21 21.57
C ALA A 379 -31.01 -7.33 22.64
N PRO A 380 -30.91 -6.99 23.94
CA PRO A 380 -30.79 -7.96 25.06
C PRO A 380 -31.98 -8.92 25.25
N SER A 381 -32.97 -8.92 24.35
CA SER A 381 -34.16 -9.78 24.38
C SER A 381 -34.39 -10.58 23.08
N ALA A 382 -33.40 -10.66 22.19
CA ALA A 382 -33.49 -11.48 20.98
C ALA A 382 -33.66 -12.97 21.32
N PRO A 383 -34.70 -13.67 20.81
CA PRO A 383 -34.75 -15.12 20.86
C PRO A 383 -33.48 -15.72 20.26
N ALA A 384 -32.83 -16.62 21.00
CA ALA A 384 -31.57 -17.24 20.60
C ALA A 384 -31.68 -18.76 20.60
N ILE A 385 -30.95 -19.39 19.68
CA ILE A 385 -30.84 -20.84 19.56
C ILE A 385 -29.88 -21.35 20.63
N ASP A 386 -30.30 -22.32 21.42
CA ASP A 386 -29.37 -23.03 22.31
C ASP A 386 -28.37 -23.83 21.47
N PRO A 387 -27.05 -23.56 21.53
CA PRO A 387 -26.07 -24.28 20.73
C PRO A 387 -26.09 -25.79 20.96
N ALA A 388 -26.47 -26.26 22.16
CA ALA A 388 -26.60 -27.68 22.46
C ALA A 388 -27.78 -28.37 21.73
N LYS A 389 -28.70 -27.58 21.15
CA LYS A 389 -29.85 -28.07 20.37
C LYS A 389 -29.62 -28.00 18.86
N VAL A 390 -28.45 -27.54 18.41
CA VAL A 390 -28.06 -27.62 17.00
C VAL A 390 -27.64 -29.06 16.71
N VAL A 391 -28.33 -29.68 15.75
CA VAL A 391 -28.10 -31.06 15.35
C VAL A 391 -27.40 -31.07 14.00
N ASP A 392 -26.23 -31.74 13.95
CA ASP A 392 -25.57 -32.03 12.69
C ASP A 392 -26.25 -33.23 11.99
N LEU A 393 -26.82 -32.98 10.83
CA LEU A 393 -27.52 -33.92 9.97
C LEU A 393 -26.76 -34.20 8.68
N THR A 394 -25.49 -33.79 8.58
CA THR A 394 -24.67 -33.91 7.36
C THR A 394 -24.66 -35.35 6.84
N ASP A 395 -24.41 -36.33 7.72
CA ASP A 395 -24.39 -37.75 7.37
C ASP A 395 -25.77 -38.34 7.04
N ARG A 396 -26.85 -37.55 7.17
CA ARG A 396 -28.23 -37.97 6.87
C ARG A 396 -28.75 -37.42 5.56
N LEU A 397 -28.02 -36.54 4.89
CA LEU A 397 -28.33 -36.09 3.54
C LEU A 397 -27.91 -37.17 2.53
N ARG A 398 -28.84 -37.62 1.70
CA ARG A 398 -28.57 -38.57 0.64
C ARG A 398 -28.13 -37.85 -0.65
N PRO A 399 -27.42 -38.53 -1.57
CA PRO A 399 -26.98 -37.92 -2.84
C PRO A 399 -28.11 -37.37 -3.72
N ASP A 400 -29.34 -37.87 -3.57
CA ASP A 400 -30.54 -37.36 -4.26
C ASP A 400 -31.13 -36.09 -3.62
N GLY A 401 -30.48 -35.56 -2.57
CA GLY A 401 -30.91 -34.39 -1.81
C GLY A 401 -31.97 -34.68 -0.76
N THR A 402 -32.45 -35.93 -0.61
CA THR A 402 -33.42 -36.29 0.44
C THR A 402 -32.76 -36.45 1.81
N LEU A 403 -33.49 -36.07 2.86
CA LEU A 403 -32.97 -36.10 4.23
C LEU A 403 -33.56 -37.27 5.04
N ASP A 404 -32.69 -38.10 5.61
CA ASP A 404 -33.09 -39.21 6.48
C ASP A 404 -33.21 -38.81 7.95
N TRP A 405 -34.20 -37.96 8.23
CA TRP A 405 -34.40 -37.42 9.57
C TRP A 405 -35.87 -37.17 9.88
N THR A 406 -36.27 -37.47 11.12
CA THR A 406 -37.58 -37.11 11.66
C THR A 406 -37.36 -36.06 12.73
N ALA A 407 -37.97 -34.89 12.55
CA ALA A 407 -37.83 -33.78 13.49
C ALA A 407 -38.37 -34.19 14.87
N PRO A 408 -37.64 -33.97 15.97
CA PRO A 408 -38.14 -34.20 17.32
C PRO A 408 -39.44 -33.43 17.60
N LYS A 409 -40.38 -34.06 18.31
CA LYS A 409 -41.62 -33.40 18.77
C LYS A 409 -41.31 -32.33 19.81
N GLY A 410 -42.21 -31.36 19.96
CA GLY A 410 -42.15 -30.31 20.98
C GLY A 410 -41.64 -28.94 20.50
N SER A 411 -41.12 -28.86 19.28
CA SER A 411 -40.79 -27.61 18.60
C SER A 411 -40.85 -27.82 17.09
N ASP A 412 -41.04 -26.74 16.33
CA ASP A 412 -40.77 -26.74 14.90
C ASP A 412 -39.27 -26.52 14.68
N TRP A 413 -38.75 -27.03 13.57
CA TRP A 413 -37.31 -27.09 13.29
C TRP A 413 -37.00 -26.40 11.98
N ARG A 414 -35.92 -25.62 11.95
CA ARG A 414 -35.31 -25.16 10.72
C ARG A 414 -34.15 -26.06 10.37
N ILE A 415 -34.15 -26.57 9.15
CA ILE A 415 -33.03 -27.28 8.54
C ILE A 415 -32.33 -26.27 7.63
N VAL A 416 -31.03 -26.08 7.83
CA VAL A 416 -30.16 -25.24 7.02
C VAL A 416 -29.20 -26.15 6.26
N ARG A 417 -29.35 -26.23 4.94
CA ARG A 417 -28.40 -26.90 4.06
C ARG A 417 -27.35 -25.88 3.66
N MET A 418 -26.18 -25.96 4.27
CA MET A 418 -25.05 -25.09 3.99
C MET A 418 -24.16 -25.77 2.96
N GLY A 419 -23.77 -25.03 1.92
CA GLY A 419 -22.76 -25.42 0.94
C GLY A 419 -21.84 -24.26 0.64
N TYR A 420 -21.01 -24.39 -0.38
CA TYR A 420 -20.17 -23.30 -0.84
C TYR A 420 -20.13 -23.25 -2.37
N SER A 421 -19.97 -22.03 -2.89
CA SER A 421 -19.84 -21.74 -4.32
C SER A 421 -18.76 -20.67 -4.54
N LEU A 422 -18.49 -20.34 -5.80
CA LEU A 422 -17.37 -19.46 -6.17
C LEU A 422 -17.67 -17.98 -5.90
N THR A 423 -16.63 -17.22 -5.55
CA THR A 423 -16.70 -15.75 -5.53
C THR A 423 -16.68 -15.17 -6.95
N GLY A 424 -15.96 -15.83 -7.86
CA GLY A 424 -15.84 -15.45 -9.28
C GLY A 424 -14.69 -14.49 -9.60
N LYS A 425 -13.93 -14.05 -8.59
CA LYS A 425 -12.78 -13.18 -8.80
C LYS A 425 -11.72 -13.87 -9.66
N THR A 426 -11.11 -13.10 -10.55
CA THR A 426 -10.02 -13.52 -11.43
C THR A 426 -8.78 -12.65 -11.23
N ASN A 427 -7.63 -13.15 -11.65
CA ASN A 427 -6.40 -12.34 -11.73
C ASN A 427 -6.59 -11.20 -12.74
N HIS A 428 -5.88 -10.09 -12.53
CA HIS A 428 -6.03 -8.91 -13.35
C HIS A 428 -4.77 -8.03 -13.37
N PRO A 429 -4.68 -7.13 -14.37
CA PRO A 429 -5.33 -7.19 -15.68
C PRO A 429 -4.51 -8.12 -16.59
N ALA A 430 -5.04 -9.29 -16.93
CA ALA A 430 -4.40 -10.26 -17.83
C ALA A 430 -5.16 -10.35 -19.16
N THR A 431 -4.49 -10.83 -20.22
CA THR A 431 -5.19 -11.11 -21.48
C THR A 431 -6.18 -12.27 -21.28
N PRO A 432 -7.26 -12.39 -22.08
CA PRO A 432 -8.28 -13.41 -21.87
C PRO A 432 -7.74 -14.85 -21.74
N GLU A 433 -6.66 -15.18 -22.44
CA GLU A 433 -6.02 -16.49 -22.42
C GLU A 433 -5.24 -16.78 -21.12
N ALA A 434 -4.91 -15.73 -20.36
CA ALA A 434 -4.15 -15.78 -19.12
C ALA A 434 -4.98 -15.37 -17.89
N THR A 435 -6.25 -15.00 -18.10
CA THR A 435 -7.22 -14.69 -17.05
C THR A 435 -7.96 -15.95 -16.62
N GLY A 436 -7.97 -16.22 -15.31
CA GLY A 436 -8.79 -17.27 -14.72
C GLY A 436 -9.02 -17.04 -13.24
N LEU A 437 -9.68 -18.00 -12.60
CA LEU A 437 -10.10 -17.87 -11.21
C LEU A 437 -8.92 -17.63 -10.28
N GLU A 438 -9.13 -16.79 -9.28
CA GLU A 438 -8.23 -16.66 -8.14
C GLU A 438 -8.24 -17.94 -7.29
N VAL A 439 -7.05 -18.45 -6.96
CA VAL A 439 -6.92 -19.65 -6.11
C VAL A 439 -7.48 -19.40 -4.71
N ASP A 440 -8.04 -20.43 -4.07
CA ASP A 440 -8.49 -20.41 -2.68
C ASP A 440 -7.32 -20.06 -1.75
N LYS A 441 -7.37 -18.84 -1.21
CA LYS A 441 -6.31 -18.27 -0.38
C LYS A 441 -6.16 -19.00 0.97
N TYR A 442 -7.16 -19.79 1.36
CA TYR A 442 -7.17 -20.50 2.64
C TYR A 442 -6.78 -21.98 2.49
N ASP A 443 -6.50 -22.45 1.26
CA ASP A 443 -6.08 -23.82 0.97
C ASP A 443 -4.63 -23.86 0.47
N ALA A 444 -3.71 -24.18 1.37
CA ALA A 444 -2.27 -24.27 1.07
C ALA A 444 -1.95 -25.27 -0.07
N ALA A 445 -2.75 -26.33 -0.22
CA ALA A 445 -2.51 -27.29 -1.29
C ALA A 445 -2.95 -26.75 -2.65
N ALA A 446 -4.05 -25.99 -2.70
CA ALA A 446 -4.49 -25.28 -3.91
C ALA A 446 -3.48 -24.20 -4.31
N VAL A 447 -3.05 -23.37 -3.35
CA VAL A 447 -2.01 -22.34 -3.57
C VAL A 447 -0.72 -22.98 -4.11
N ARG A 448 -0.25 -24.08 -3.52
CA ARG A 448 0.92 -24.81 -4.04
C ARG A 448 0.74 -25.27 -5.48
N ARG A 449 -0.38 -25.93 -5.81
CA ARG A 449 -0.65 -26.40 -7.19
C ARG A 449 -0.64 -25.23 -8.19
N TYR A 450 -1.19 -24.09 -7.78
CA TYR A 450 -1.16 -22.87 -8.57
C TYR A 450 0.28 -22.40 -8.84
N LEU A 451 1.09 -22.19 -7.80
CA LEU A 451 2.47 -21.69 -7.96
C LEU A 451 3.37 -22.69 -8.71
N GLU A 452 3.25 -23.99 -8.45
CA GLU A 452 4.06 -25.00 -9.14
C GLU A 452 3.78 -25.00 -10.65
N THR A 453 2.51 -24.79 -11.03
CA THR A 453 2.12 -24.63 -12.44
C THR A 453 2.68 -23.33 -13.01
N TYR A 454 2.48 -22.20 -12.32
CA TYR A 454 2.91 -20.89 -12.77
C TYR A 454 4.44 -20.81 -12.95
N ILE A 455 5.21 -21.19 -11.93
CA ILE A 455 6.68 -21.24 -12.01
C ILE A 455 7.14 -22.25 -13.07
N GLY A 456 6.42 -23.38 -13.22
CA GLY A 456 6.66 -24.35 -14.29
C GLY A 456 6.59 -23.73 -15.68
N MET A 457 5.60 -22.88 -15.96
CA MET A 457 5.46 -22.19 -17.25
C MET A 457 6.65 -21.26 -17.56
N TYR A 458 7.14 -20.53 -16.55
CA TYR A 458 8.35 -19.71 -16.71
C TYR A 458 9.60 -20.57 -16.86
N ARG A 459 9.69 -21.69 -16.14
CA ARG A 459 10.78 -22.66 -16.26
C ARG A 459 10.86 -23.25 -17.66
N ASP A 460 9.72 -23.59 -18.27
CA ASP A 460 9.66 -24.08 -19.65
C ASP A 460 10.03 -22.99 -20.67
N THR A 461 9.81 -21.72 -20.30
CA THR A 461 10.13 -20.57 -21.14
C THR A 461 11.64 -20.28 -21.14
N VAL A 462 12.25 -20.10 -19.97
CA VAL A 462 13.65 -19.65 -19.85
C VAL A 462 14.65 -20.78 -19.65
N GLY A 463 14.21 -21.96 -19.22
CA GLY A 463 15.02 -23.09 -18.79
C GLY A 463 15.30 -23.06 -17.28
N ALA A 464 15.42 -24.24 -16.67
CA ALA A 464 15.57 -24.38 -15.21
C ALA A 464 16.80 -23.65 -14.63
N ASP A 465 17.91 -23.60 -15.38
CA ASP A 465 19.13 -22.91 -14.94
C ASP A 465 18.97 -21.37 -14.87
N TRP A 466 17.89 -20.81 -15.40
CA TRP A 466 17.59 -19.37 -15.45
C TRP A 466 16.53 -18.95 -14.42
N ILE A 467 16.33 -19.76 -13.38
CA ILE A 467 15.47 -19.47 -12.24
C ILE A 467 16.29 -19.64 -10.95
N GLY A 468 16.14 -18.70 -10.03
CA GLY A 468 16.80 -18.66 -8.72
C GLY A 468 18.09 -17.83 -8.75
N LYS A 469 19.26 -18.49 -8.85
CA LYS A 469 20.57 -17.81 -8.71
C LYS A 469 20.90 -16.82 -9.82
N LYS A 470 20.37 -17.04 -11.03
CA LYS A 470 20.53 -16.19 -12.21
C LYS A 470 19.21 -16.18 -13.01
N GLY A 471 19.04 -15.20 -13.88
CA GLY A 471 17.79 -15.03 -14.62
C GLY A 471 16.66 -14.49 -13.74
N ILE A 472 15.55 -15.22 -13.62
CA ILE A 472 14.44 -14.85 -12.73
C ILE A 472 14.88 -15.13 -11.28
N ARG A 473 14.99 -14.09 -10.46
CA ARG A 473 15.52 -14.19 -9.08
C ARG A 473 14.47 -13.98 -8.00
N ALA A 474 13.32 -13.41 -8.34
CA ALA A 474 12.28 -13.12 -7.36
C ALA A 474 10.86 -13.26 -7.90
N LEU A 475 9.94 -13.54 -6.99
CA LEU A 475 8.50 -13.36 -7.14
C LEU A 475 8.05 -12.09 -6.41
N LEU A 476 7.04 -11.43 -6.96
CA LEU A 476 6.30 -10.36 -6.31
C LEU A 476 4.87 -10.84 -6.05
N THR A 477 4.43 -10.84 -4.79
CA THR A 477 3.01 -10.80 -4.45
C THR A 477 2.61 -9.34 -4.26
N ASP A 478 1.83 -8.84 -5.21
CA ASP A 478 1.34 -7.45 -5.25
C ASP A 478 0.27 -7.21 -4.15
N SER A 479 -0.29 -6.00 -4.06
CA SER A 479 -1.35 -5.74 -3.08
C SER A 479 -2.64 -6.52 -3.41
N ILE A 480 -3.23 -7.14 -2.39
CA ILE A 480 -4.30 -8.12 -2.59
C ILE A 480 -5.69 -7.45 -2.72
N GLU A 481 -6.25 -7.45 -3.93
CA GLU A 481 -7.57 -6.86 -4.24
C GLU A 481 -8.62 -7.89 -4.70
N VAL A 482 -8.60 -9.09 -4.11
CA VAL A 482 -9.45 -10.21 -4.54
C VAL A 482 -10.88 -10.20 -3.98
N GLY A 483 -11.18 -9.25 -3.09
CA GLY A 483 -12.46 -9.15 -2.40
C GLY A 483 -12.68 -10.26 -1.37
N ALA A 484 -13.87 -10.30 -0.79
CA ALA A 484 -14.18 -11.20 0.31
C ALA A 484 -14.36 -12.66 -0.12
N SER A 485 -13.78 -13.57 0.66
CA SER A 485 -14.10 -15.00 0.70
C SER A 485 -14.21 -15.42 2.16
N ASN A 486 -15.02 -16.44 2.46
CA ASN A 486 -15.28 -16.81 3.85
C ASN A 486 -15.40 -18.31 4.10
N TRP A 487 -14.99 -19.15 3.15
CA TRP A 487 -15.03 -20.59 3.30
C TRP A 487 -13.86 -21.27 2.60
N THR A 488 -13.44 -22.40 3.16
CA THR A 488 -12.55 -23.37 2.51
C THR A 488 -12.94 -24.77 2.98
N PRO A 489 -12.72 -25.86 2.22
CA PRO A 489 -13.21 -27.20 2.59
C PRO A 489 -12.75 -27.68 3.98
N ARG A 490 -11.57 -27.23 4.42
CA ARG A 490 -11.00 -27.59 5.73
C ARG A 490 -11.35 -26.61 6.86
N MET A 491 -12.26 -25.66 6.63
CA MET A 491 -12.54 -24.56 7.58
C MET A 491 -12.87 -25.05 9.00
N VAL A 492 -13.66 -26.13 9.14
CA VAL A 492 -14.01 -26.67 10.46
C VAL A 492 -12.79 -27.24 11.19
N ASP A 493 -11.90 -27.92 10.48
CA ASP A 493 -10.69 -28.51 11.07
C ASP A 493 -9.66 -27.43 11.41
N GLU A 494 -9.47 -26.45 10.52
CA GLU A 494 -8.58 -25.31 10.74
C GLU A 494 -9.06 -24.45 11.91
N PHE A 495 -10.35 -24.17 11.99
CA PHE A 495 -10.94 -23.46 13.13
C PHE A 495 -10.71 -24.20 14.43
N LYS A 496 -11.00 -25.52 14.48
CA LYS A 496 -10.76 -26.34 15.69
C LYS A 496 -9.31 -26.30 16.13
N ALA A 497 -8.38 -26.43 15.19
CA ALA A 497 -6.95 -26.42 15.48
C ALA A 497 -6.47 -25.06 16.03
N ARG A 498 -7.02 -23.96 15.53
CA ARG A 498 -6.55 -22.59 15.83
C ARG A 498 -7.28 -21.94 17.00
N ARG A 499 -8.57 -22.26 17.20
CA ARG A 499 -9.44 -21.66 18.24
C ARG A 499 -9.72 -22.59 19.42
N GLY A 500 -9.47 -23.90 19.27
CA GLY A 500 -9.53 -24.88 20.36
C GLY A 500 -10.94 -25.39 20.71
N TYR A 501 -11.95 -25.14 19.87
CA TYR A 501 -13.32 -25.65 20.08
C TYR A 501 -14.05 -25.94 18.77
N ASP A 502 -15.16 -26.68 18.85
CA ASP A 502 -15.96 -27.05 17.68
C ASP A 502 -16.83 -25.89 17.18
N PRO A 503 -16.67 -25.41 15.92
CA PRO A 503 -17.50 -24.34 15.38
C PRO A 503 -18.90 -24.81 14.98
N VAL A 504 -19.14 -26.11 14.79
CA VAL A 504 -20.38 -26.65 14.18
C VAL A 504 -21.66 -26.14 14.85
N PRO A 505 -21.78 -26.11 16.20
CA PRO A 505 -22.96 -25.58 16.88
C PRO A 505 -23.24 -24.09 16.60
N PHE A 506 -22.22 -23.34 16.17
CA PHE A 506 -22.31 -21.90 15.92
C PHE A 506 -22.33 -21.53 14.44
N LEU A 507 -22.08 -22.46 13.51
CA LEU A 507 -22.15 -22.19 12.06
C LEU A 507 -23.46 -21.52 11.58
N PRO A 508 -24.66 -21.74 12.19
CA PRO A 508 -25.85 -20.97 11.83
C PRO A 508 -25.72 -19.44 11.96
N THR A 509 -24.75 -18.94 12.73
CA THR A 509 -24.48 -17.49 12.84
C THR A 509 -24.03 -16.90 11.50
N LEU A 510 -23.39 -17.70 10.63
CA LEU A 510 -22.95 -17.28 9.30
C LEU A 510 -24.13 -17.00 8.36
N THR A 511 -25.34 -17.48 8.70
CA THR A 511 -26.60 -17.18 7.98
C THR A 511 -27.44 -16.11 8.69
N GLY A 512 -26.87 -15.50 9.74
CA GLY A 512 -27.46 -14.45 10.56
C GLY A 512 -28.26 -14.95 11.75
N ALA A 513 -28.32 -16.26 12.02
CA ALA A 513 -29.07 -16.79 13.16
C ALA A 513 -28.39 -16.45 14.50
N VAL A 514 -29.16 -16.04 15.50
CA VAL A 514 -28.62 -15.77 16.85
C VAL A 514 -28.46 -17.09 17.61
N VAL A 515 -27.22 -17.49 17.92
CA VAL A 515 -26.89 -18.71 18.68
C VAL A 515 -26.32 -18.34 20.06
N GLY A 516 -26.92 -18.90 21.11
CA GLY A 516 -26.63 -18.62 22.52
C GLY A 516 -27.14 -17.25 22.96
N SER A 517 -26.53 -16.19 22.44
CA SER A 517 -26.93 -14.79 22.61
C SER A 517 -26.29 -13.94 21.51
N PRO A 518 -26.73 -12.68 21.29
CA PRO A 518 -26.07 -11.78 20.36
C PRO A 518 -24.56 -11.65 20.62
N VAL A 519 -24.18 -11.44 21.89
CA VAL A 519 -22.76 -11.33 22.31
C VAL A 519 -21.96 -12.60 22.00
N ARG A 520 -22.52 -13.79 22.30
CA ARG A 520 -21.83 -15.06 22.02
C ARG A 520 -21.72 -15.34 20.51
N SER A 521 -22.73 -14.94 19.74
CA SER A 521 -22.69 -15.05 18.27
C SER A 521 -21.62 -14.14 17.68
N ASP A 522 -21.53 -12.90 18.16
CA ASP A 522 -20.50 -11.94 17.73
C ASP A 522 -19.09 -12.42 18.11
N ALA A 523 -18.93 -12.99 19.30
CA ALA A 523 -17.66 -13.58 19.74
C ALA A 523 -17.22 -14.76 18.87
N PHE A 524 -18.15 -15.66 18.51
CA PHE A 524 -17.86 -16.71 17.53
C PHE A 524 -17.47 -16.15 16.16
N LEU A 525 -18.19 -15.12 15.68
CA LEU A 525 -17.91 -14.51 14.39
C LEU A 525 -16.56 -13.78 14.39
N HIS A 526 -16.13 -13.21 15.54
CA HIS A 526 -14.77 -12.73 15.71
C HIS A 526 -13.74 -13.86 15.54
N ASP A 527 -13.89 -14.97 16.28
CA ASP A 527 -13.00 -16.13 16.17
C ASP A 527 -12.96 -16.71 14.73
N TYR A 528 -14.09 -16.65 14.02
CA TYR A 528 -14.19 -17.07 12.62
C TYR A 528 -13.40 -16.16 11.68
N ARG A 529 -13.54 -14.84 11.81
CA ARG A 529 -12.76 -13.86 11.03
C ARG A 529 -11.27 -13.96 11.34
N GLN A 530 -10.89 -14.15 12.60
CA GLN A 530 -9.49 -14.38 12.98
C GLN A 530 -8.94 -15.64 12.31
N THR A 531 -9.73 -16.71 12.21
CA THR A 531 -9.31 -17.96 11.54
C THR A 531 -9.05 -17.73 10.05
N LEU A 532 -9.90 -16.95 9.37
CA LEU A 532 -9.69 -16.59 7.96
C LEU A 532 -8.43 -15.71 7.77
N ALA A 533 -8.21 -14.75 8.67
CA ALA A 533 -7.02 -13.88 8.63
C ALA A 533 -5.72 -14.69 8.83
N ASP A 534 -5.69 -15.60 9.81
CA ASP A 534 -4.54 -16.47 10.04
C ASP A 534 -4.28 -17.41 8.84
N LEU A 535 -5.35 -17.93 8.23
CA LEU A 535 -5.23 -18.78 7.04
C LEU A 535 -4.72 -18.00 5.83
N LEU A 536 -5.09 -16.72 5.65
CA LEU A 536 -4.51 -15.92 4.58
C LEU A 536 -2.99 -15.80 4.74
N ALA A 537 -2.50 -15.50 5.94
CA ALA A 537 -1.06 -15.42 6.21
C ALA A 537 -0.37 -16.78 5.99
N ASP A 538 -0.86 -17.85 6.63
CA ASP A 538 -0.17 -19.14 6.60
C ASP A 538 -0.34 -19.90 5.28
N ALA A 539 -1.59 -20.03 4.81
CA ALA A 539 -1.93 -20.91 3.69
C ALA A 539 -1.65 -20.26 2.33
N HIS A 540 -1.73 -18.93 2.23
CA HIS A 540 -1.34 -18.20 1.02
C HIS A 540 0.09 -17.68 1.10
N TYR A 541 0.37 -16.62 1.87
CA TYR A 541 1.71 -16.00 1.90
C TYR A 541 2.80 -16.98 2.34
N GLY A 542 2.56 -17.78 3.38
CA GLY A 542 3.50 -18.82 3.84
C GLY A 542 3.77 -19.89 2.79
N THR A 543 2.74 -20.31 2.02
CA THR A 543 2.92 -21.27 0.93
C THR A 543 3.66 -20.65 -0.27
N VAL A 544 3.34 -19.41 -0.64
CA VAL A 544 4.03 -18.68 -1.71
C VAL A 544 5.53 -18.62 -1.39
N ALA A 545 5.90 -18.15 -0.20
CA ALA A 545 7.28 -18.08 0.26
C ALA A 545 7.97 -19.45 0.21
N LYS A 546 7.31 -20.49 0.73
CA LYS A 546 7.85 -21.85 0.71
C LYS A 546 8.12 -22.35 -0.71
N VAL A 547 7.18 -22.18 -1.63
CA VAL A 547 7.35 -22.63 -3.03
C VAL A 547 8.41 -21.79 -3.75
N ALA A 548 8.49 -20.48 -3.48
CA ALA A 548 9.54 -19.60 -4.00
C ALA A 548 10.93 -20.07 -3.56
N HIS A 549 11.12 -20.32 -2.27
CA HIS A 549 12.39 -20.78 -1.69
C HIS A 549 12.81 -22.15 -2.20
N GLU A 550 11.87 -23.08 -2.41
CA GLU A 550 12.11 -24.37 -3.05
C GLU A 550 12.66 -24.22 -4.50
N ASN A 551 12.40 -23.08 -5.15
CA ASN A 551 12.91 -22.71 -6.47
C ASN A 551 14.10 -21.73 -6.42
N GLY A 552 14.61 -21.41 -5.23
CA GLY A 552 15.72 -20.47 -5.04
C GLY A 552 15.36 -19.00 -5.32
N LEU A 553 14.06 -18.66 -5.29
CA LEU A 553 13.55 -17.31 -5.53
C LEU A 553 13.35 -16.55 -4.22
N THR A 554 13.64 -15.25 -4.25
CA THR A 554 13.24 -14.27 -3.23
C THR A 554 11.77 -13.91 -3.38
N VAL A 555 11.07 -13.58 -2.31
CA VAL A 555 9.72 -13.00 -2.35
C VAL A 555 9.75 -11.54 -1.92
N TYR A 556 9.41 -10.64 -2.85
CA TYR A 556 8.88 -9.32 -2.52
C TYR A 556 7.40 -9.50 -2.23
N GLY A 557 6.92 -9.01 -1.08
CA GLY A 557 5.50 -9.15 -0.77
C GLY A 557 4.90 -7.92 -0.14
N GLU A 558 3.92 -7.38 -0.85
CA GLU A 558 2.98 -6.40 -0.35
C GLU A 558 1.90 -7.06 0.52
N ALA A 559 0.91 -6.29 0.94
CA ALA A 559 -0.20 -6.76 1.75
C ALA A 559 -1.51 -6.10 1.34
N LEU A 560 -2.09 -5.28 2.23
CA LEU A 560 -3.42 -4.70 2.06
C LEU A 560 -3.39 -3.34 1.35
N GLU A 561 -2.30 -2.57 1.50
CA GLU A 561 -2.05 -1.22 0.94
C GLU A 561 -3.06 -0.12 1.32
N ASN A 562 -4.32 -0.29 0.93
CA ASN A 562 -5.36 0.72 0.91
C ASN A 562 -6.58 0.33 1.76
N GLY A 563 -6.62 0.79 3.01
CA GLY A 563 -7.71 0.47 3.93
C GLY A 563 -7.74 -1.02 4.26
N ARG A 564 -8.89 -1.68 4.06
CA ARG A 564 -9.08 -3.11 4.37
C ARG A 564 -9.81 -3.84 3.24
N PRO A 565 -9.11 -4.22 2.14
CA PRO A 565 -9.73 -4.88 0.99
C PRO A 565 -10.16 -6.33 1.25
N VAL A 566 -9.45 -7.03 2.13
CA VAL A 566 -9.71 -8.40 2.58
C VAL A 566 -9.51 -8.51 4.10
N LEU A 567 -9.94 -9.63 4.71
CA LEU A 567 -9.48 -9.96 6.06
C LEU A 567 -8.00 -10.34 6.03
N GLY A 568 -7.24 -9.85 7.00
CA GLY A 568 -5.82 -10.13 7.15
C GLY A 568 -5.17 -9.18 8.15
N ASP A 569 -4.04 -9.60 8.69
CA ASP A 569 -3.11 -8.78 9.46
C ASP A 569 -1.90 -8.49 8.55
N ASP A 570 -1.67 -7.22 8.24
CA ASP A 570 -0.69 -6.79 7.26
C ASP A 570 0.77 -6.97 7.73
N LEU A 571 1.01 -7.25 9.02
CA LEU A 571 2.32 -7.73 9.48
C LEU A 571 2.46 -9.24 9.26
N ALA A 572 1.44 -10.03 9.62
CA ALA A 572 1.45 -11.48 9.49
C ALA A 572 1.59 -11.92 8.03
N MET A 573 0.86 -11.28 7.11
CA MET A 573 0.95 -11.52 5.67
C MET A 573 2.40 -11.38 5.15
N ARG A 574 3.11 -10.34 5.58
CA ARG A 574 4.49 -10.06 5.15
C ARG A 574 5.56 -10.79 5.95
N SER A 575 5.21 -11.45 7.06
CA SER A 575 6.18 -12.12 7.94
C SER A 575 6.95 -13.26 7.27
N HIS A 576 6.40 -13.81 6.18
CA HIS A 576 6.99 -14.90 5.40
C HIS A 576 7.88 -14.43 4.25
N THR A 577 7.85 -13.14 3.90
CA THR A 577 8.53 -12.61 2.72
C THR A 577 9.99 -12.28 3.03
N ASP A 578 10.84 -12.35 2.01
CA ASP A 578 12.26 -11.98 2.11
C ASP A 578 12.46 -10.46 2.07
N VAL A 579 11.56 -9.75 1.37
CA VAL A 579 11.50 -8.29 1.31
C VAL A 579 10.05 -7.84 1.52
N PRO A 580 9.68 -7.42 2.74
CA PRO A 580 8.41 -6.76 2.99
C PRO A 580 8.30 -5.50 2.11
N MET A 581 7.18 -5.41 1.40
CA MET A 581 6.89 -4.35 0.45
C MET A 581 5.58 -3.63 0.85
N ALA A 582 5.44 -2.40 0.37
CA ALA A 582 4.34 -1.47 0.62
C ALA A 582 4.16 -0.58 -0.62
N ALA A 583 3.31 0.45 -0.57
CA ALA A 583 3.24 1.45 -1.65
C ALA A 583 3.30 2.90 -1.15
N MET A 584 3.67 3.83 -2.05
CA MET A 584 3.53 5.27 -1.86
C MET A 584 3.14 5.95 -3.18
N TRP A 585 2.01 6.65 -3.15
CA TRP A 585 1.54 7.44 -4.28
C TRP A 585 2.03 8.89 -4.16
N THR A 586 2.25 9.53 -5.30
CA THR A 586 2.50 10.97 -5.34
C THR A 586 1.31 11.75 -4.79
N PHE A 587 1.62 12.92 -4.24
CA PHE A 587 0.65 13.90 -3.78
C PHE A 587 1.13 15.28 -4.19
N ASN A 588 0.22 16.25 -4.33
CA ASN A 588 0.60 17.62 -4.73
C ASN A 588 1.40 18.33 -3.63
N ARG A 589 2.24 19.30 -4.01
CA ARG A 589 2.98 20.11 -3.01
C ARG A 589 1.96 20.91 -2.18
N GLY A 590 2.11 20.85 -0.86
CA GLY A 590 1.16 21.43 0.09
C GLY A 590 -0.07 20.56 0.40
N ALA A 591 -0.26 19.43 -0.30
CA ALA A 591 -1.27 18.43 0.05
C ALA A 591 -0.68 17.38 1.01
N ALA A 592 -1.56 16.71 1.76
CA ALA A 592 -1.17 15.56 2.57
C ALA A 592 -1.06 14.29 1.71
N PRO A 593 -0.10 13.39 2.01
CA PRO A 593 -0.10 12.04 1.45
C PRO A 593 -1.35 11.26 1.89
N ARG A 594 -1.72 10.22 1.15
CA ARG A 594 -2.74 9.26 1.56
C ARG A 594 -2.28 8.56 2.84
N PRO A 595 -2.97 8.71 3.99
CA PRO A 595 -2.40 8.24 5.25
C PRO A 595 -2.28 6.71 5.34
N THR A 596 -3.18 5.94 4.70
CA THR A 596 -3.07 4.46 4.59
C THR A 596 -1.70 3.99 4.09
N LEU A 597 -1.09 4.73 3.14
CA LEU A 597 0.21 4.37 2.57
C LEU A 597 1.38 4.62 3.54
N ILE A 598 1.23 5.57 4.47
CA ILE A 598 2.18 5.73 5.58
C ILE A 598 2.08 4.52 6.52
N GLY A 599 0.84 4.12 6.85
CA GLY A 599 0.58 2.93 7.66
C GLY A 599 1.15 1.67 7.02
N ASP A 600 0.95 1.49 5.73
CA ASP A 600 1.44 0.35 4.96
C ASP A 600 2.97 0.23 5.00
N MET A 601 3.69 1.33 4.68
CA MET A 601 5.16 1.35 4.76
C MET A 601 5.69 1.13 6.17
N LYS A 602 5.02 1.70 7.19
CA LYS A 602 5.39 1.46 8.59
C LYS A 602 5.15 0.01 9.00
N GLY A 603 4.11 -0.62 8.48
CA GLY A 603 3.88 -2.06 8.63
C GLY A 603 5.02 -2.88 8.02
N ALA A 604 5.36 -2.66 6.74
CA ALA A 604 6.46 -3.36 6.07
C ALA A 604 7.80 -3.19 6.82
N ALA A 605 8.11 -1.97 7.26
CA ALA A 605 9.32 -1.68 8.02
C ALA A 605 9.34 -2.43 9.36
N SER A 606 8.23 -2.42 10.09
CA SER A 606 8.11 -3.13 11.37
C SER A 606 8.36 -4.64 11.20
N VAL A 607 7.84 -5.24 10.12
CA VAL A 607 8.14 -6.64 9.79
C VAL A 607 9.65 -6.83 9.59
N ALA A 608 10.27 -6.02 8.73
CA ALA A 608 11.69 -6.17 8.40
C ALA A 608 12.62 -5.99 9.61
N HIS A 609 12.25 -5.12 10.55
CA HIS A 609 13.01 -4.88 11.78
C HIS A 609 12.93 -6.08 12.75
N ILE A 610 11.72 -6.63 12.93
CA ILE A 610 11.41 -7.66 13.92
C ILE A 610 11.81 -9.06 13.44
N TYR A 611 11.50 -9.38 12.18
CA TYR A 611 11.77 -10.68 11.57
C TYR A 611 13.17 -10.77 10.94
N GLY A 612 13.85 -9.63 10.78
CA GLY A 612 15.27 -9.56 10.42
C GLY A 612 15.57 -9.51 8.93
N GLN A 613 14.58 -9.26 8.07
CA GLN A 613 14.77 -9.08 6.63
C GLN A 613 15.66 -7.88 6.29
N ASN A 614 15.61 -6.83 7.12
CA ASN A 614 16.37 -5.56 7.00
C ASN A 614 16.05 -4.70 5.76
N VAL A 615 15.84 -5.31 4.60
CA VAL A 615 15.43 -4.60 3.38
C VAL A 615 13.92 -4.39 3.41
N VAL A 616 13.50 -3.16 3.13
CA VAL A 616 12.10 -2.75 2.99
C VAL A 616 11.94 -2.08 1.64
N SER A 617 10.99 -2.56 0.85
CA SER A 617 10.67 -1.98 -0.45
C SER A 617 9.33 -1.26 -0.43
N ALA A 618 9.12 -0.41 -1.43
CA ALA A 618 7.80 0.12 -1.75
C ALA A 618 7.61 0.21 -3.26
N GLU A 619 6.39 -0.02 -3.75
CA GLU A 619 5.90 0.51 -5.01
C GLU A 619 5.92 2.04 -4.90
N SER A 620 6.95 2.64 -5.48
CA SER A 620 7.31 4.03 -5.23
C SER A 620 6.77 4.96 -6.31
N MET A 621 6.10 6.03 -5.85
CA MET A 621 5.69 7.21 -6.61
C MET A 621 4.59 6.97 -7.65
N THR A 622 3.64 6.08 -7.39
CA THR A 622 2.47 5.91 -8.26
C THR A 622 1.69 7.22 -8.38
N SER A 623 1.32 7.62 -9.58
CA SER A 623 0.58 8.87 -9.82
C SER A 623 -0.61 8.62 -10.71
N ALA A 624 -1.75 9.24 -10.45
CA ALA A 624 -2.91 9.19 -11.34
C ALA A 624 -3.17 10.57 -11.95
N PHE A 625 -3.66 10.59 -13.20
CA PHE A 625 -4.10 11.82 -13.90
C PHE A 625 -3.05 12.94 -13.97
N ALA A 626 -1.76 12.60 -13.97
CA ALA A 626 -0.66 13.55 -14.03
C ALA A 626 0.35 13.22 -15.15
N PRO A 627 -0.06 13.27 -16.44
CA PRO A 627 0.71 12.72 -17.55
C PRO A 627 2.04 13.43 -17.76
N TRP A 628 3.17 12.73 -17.51
CA TRP A 628 4.54 13.27 -17.65
C TRP A 628 4.79 14.59 -16.90
N ALA A 629 4.12 14.78 -15.76
CA ALA A 629 4.13 16.03 -15.01
C ALA A 629 5.22 16.14 -13.94
N PHE A 630 6.18 15.21 -13.90
CA PHE A 630 7.13 15.07 -12.79
C PHE A 630 8.59 15.12 -13.25
N ALA A 631 9.36 16.02 -12.65
CA ALA A 631 10.81 15.97 -12.60
C ALA A 631 11.27 15.37 -11.25
N PRO A 632 12.55 14.95 -11.09
CA PRO A 632 13.09 14.53 -9.81
C PRO A 632 12.86 15.53 -8.67
N SER A 633 12.84 16.83 -8.95
CA SER A 633 12.54 17.87 -7.96
C SER A 633 11.11 17.82 -7.42
N ASP A 634 10.15 17.38 -8.23
CA ASP A 634 8.77 17.20 -7.81
C ASP A 634 8.61 15.93 -6.95
N LEU A 635 9.47 14.92 -7.19
CA LEU A 635 9.42 13.57 -6.61
C LEU A 635 10.25 13.41 -5.33
N LYS A 636 11.28 14.24 -5.10
CA LYS A 636 12.17 14.11 -3.93
C LYS A 636 11.40 14.04 -2.61
N ARG A 637 10.39 14.88 -2.44
CA ARG A 637 9.55 14.87 -1.23
C ARG A 637 8.72 13.59 -1.10
N VAL A 638 8.41 12.87 -2.16
CA VAL A 638 7.69 11.59 -2.06
C VAL A 638 8.66 10.52 -1.58
N ILE A 639 9.81 10.36 -2.26
CA ILE A 639 10.81 9.35 -1.88
C ILE A 639 11.39 9.58 -0.47
N ASP A 640 11.57 10.84 -0.06
CA ASP A 640 12.09 11.15 1.28
C ASP A 640 11.11 10.76 2.38
N LEU A 641 9.81 10.77 2.09
CA LEU A 641 8.79 10.27 3.01
C LEU A 641 8.83 8.74 3.10
N GLU A 642 9.09 8.05 1.99
CA GLU A 642 9.30 6.60 1.99
C GLU A 642 10.51 6.24 2.87
N PHE A 643 11.64 6.92 2.66
CA PHE A 643 12.85 6.74 3.47
C PHE A 643 12.62 7.04 4.95
N ALA A 644 11.91 8.13 5.28
CA ALA A 644 11.56 8.45 6.67
C ALA A 644 10.57 7.45 7.30
N SER A 645 9.84 6.70 6.46
CA SER A 645 8.89 5.69 6.90
C SER A 645 9.52 4.32 7.12
N GLY A 646 10.76 4.11 6.63
CA GLY A 646 11.54 2.88 6.83
C GLY A 646 11.90 2.15 5.53
N VAL A 647 11.38 2.59 4.38
CA VAL A 647 11.76 2.04 3.07
C VAL A 647 13.25 2.29 2.83
N ASN A 648 13.96 1.30 2.31
CA ASN A 648 15.39 1.44 1.98
C ASN A 648 15.78 0.79 0.64
N ARG A 649 14.80 0.29 -0.13
CA ARG A 649 14.96 -0.10 -1.54
C ARG A 649 13.68 0.27 -2.33
N PRO A 650 13.60 1.49 -2.86
CA PRO A 650 12.48 1.90 -3.72
C PRO A 650 12.33 1.02 -4.97
N ILE A 651 11.09 0.78 -5.38
CA ILE A 651 10.74 0.13 -6.64
C ILE A 651 9.84 1.10 -7.42
N VAL A 652 10.43 1.85 -8.35
CA VAL A 652 9.70 2.93 -9.03
C VAL A 652 8.57 2.36 -9.89
N HIS A 653 7.34 2.71 -9.54
CA HIS A 653 6.17 2.54 -10.39
C HIS A 653 6.11 3.75 -11.33
N THR A 654 6.28 3.64 -12.65
CA THR A 654 6.69 2.46 -13.42
C THR A 654 7.64 2.90 -14.54
N SER A 655 8.43 1.97 -15.07
CA SER A 655 9.12 2.09 -16.35
C SER A 655 8.36 1.27 -17.41
N VAL A 656 7.28 1.78 -17.99
CA VAL A 656 6.54 1.04 -19.03
C VAL A 656 7.45 0.71 -20.23
N HIS A 657 7.38 -0.53 -20.73
CA HIS A 657 8.16 -0.98 -21.89
C HIS A 657 7.83 -0.15 -23.15
N GLN A 658 8.88 0.32 -23.83
CA GLN A 658 8.75 1.08 -25.07
C GLN A 658 9.21 0.25 -26.27
N PRO A 659 8.29 -0.31 -27.08
CA PRO A 659 8.65 -1.27 -28.14
C PRO A 659 9.15 -0.63 -29.45
N VAL A 660 8.98 0.68 -29.64
CA VAL A 660 9.35 1.43 -30.85
C VAL A 660 9.82 2.83 -30.47
N ASP A 661 10.66 3.47 -31.30
CA ASP A 661 11.29 4.77 -30.97
C ASP A 661 10.60 5.99 -31.61
N ASP A 662 9.74 5.76 -32.60
CA ASP A 662 9.05 6.80 -33.36
C ASP A 662 7.82 7.38 -32.64
N LYS A 663 7.42 6.76 -31.52
CA LYS A 663 6.29 7.19 -30.68
C LYS A 663 6.78 7.73 -29.34
N LEU A 664 6.82 9.06 -29.23
CA LEU A 664 7.28 9.76 -28.03
C LEU A 664 6.15 10.62 -27.43
N PRO A 665 5.95 10.67 -26.10
CA PRO A 665 6.65 9.86 -25.10
C PRO A 665 6.25 8.37 -25.11
N GLY A 666 5.23 7.97 -25.86
CA GLY A 666 4.93 6.56 -26.13
C GLY A 666 3.86 5.97 -25.23
N LEU A 667 4.05 4.70 -24.84
CA LEU A 667 3.09 3.96 -24.02
C LEU A 667 3.16 4.36 -22.55
N SER A 668 2.03 4.25 -21.88
CA SER A 668 1.85 4.44 -20.43
C SER A 668 0.95 3.35 -19.86
N LEU A 669 0.96 3.21 -18.54
CA LEU A 669 0.03 2.34 -17.82
C LEU A 669 -1.32 3.06 -17.67
N MET A 670 -2.05 3.19 -18.78
CA MET A 670 -3.30 3.97 -18.84
C MET A 670 -3.12 5.39 -18.27
N ILE A 671 -3.84 5.72 -17.19
CA ILE A 671 -3.81 7.02 -16.50
C ILE A 671 -2.70 7.13 -15.45
N PHE A 672 -1.94 6.06 -15.22
CA PHE A 672 -0.96 5.97 -14.16
C PHE A 672 0.46 6.29 -14.64
N GLY A 673 1.18 6.99 -13.79
CA GLY A 673 2.63 7.17 -13.83
C GLY A 673 3.27 6.50 -12.60
N GLN A 674 4.56 6.66 -12.36
CA GLN A 674 5.53 7.47 -13.10
C GLN A 674 5.70 7.00 -14.54
N TYR A 675 6.21 7.92 -15.36
CA TYR A 675 6.53 7.68 -16.77
C TYR A 675 8.03 7.45 -16.94
N PHE A 676 8.64 6.81 -15.95
CA PHE A 676 10.09 6.73 -15.75
C PHE A 676 10.73 5.65 -16.62
N ASN A 677 10.75 5.88 -17.93
CA ASN A 677 11.39 5.02 -18.92
C ASN A 677 12.31 5.84 -19.84
N ARG A 678 12.95 5.17 -20.80
CA ARG A 678 13.90 5.80 -21.75
C ARG A 678 13.32 6.89 -22.65
N HIS A 679 12.00 7.04 -22.74
CA HIS A 679 11.32 8.09 -23.51
C HIS A 679 10.95 9.32 -22.68
N GLU A 680 11.14 9.28 -21.35
CA GLU A 680 11.01 10.48 -20.54
C GLU A 680 11.95 11.58 -21.09
N SER A 681 11.46 12.81 -21.10
CA SER A 681 12.12 14.00 -21.63
C SER A 681 13.50 14.24 -21.02
N TRP A 682 13.66 13.87 -19.75
CA TRP A 682 14.90 13.93 -18.98
C TRP A 682 15.57 12.56 -18.74
N ALA A 683 15.15 11.50 -19.44
CA ALA A 683 15.60 10.12 -19.21
C ALA A 683 17.12 9.95 -19.23
N GLU A 684 17.82 10.61 -20.16
CA GLU A 684 19.30 10.53 -20.29
C GLU A 684 20.06 11.37 -19.24
N MET A 685 19.33 12.10 -18.38
CA MET A 685 19.86 12.88 -17.26
C MET A 685 19.39 12.35 -15.90
N ALA A 686 18.79 11.15 -15.85
CA ALA A 686 18.19 10.58 -14.65
C ALA A 686 19.21 10.01 -13.64
N ARG A 687 20.46 9.74 -14.06
CA ARG A 687 21.46 9.07 -13.22
C ARG A 687 21.66 9.69 -11.82
N PRO A 688 21.79 11.02 -11.65
CA PRO A 688 21.95 11.62 -10.32
C PRO A 688 20.76 11.39 -9.38
N TRP A 689 19.55 11.31 -9.93
CA TRP A 689 18.35 10.98 -9.17
C TRP A 689 18.37 9.52 -8.68
N VAL A 690 18.79 8.60 -9.55
CA VAL A 690 18.96 7.18 -9.19
C VAL A 690 20.10 7.00 -8.19
N ASP A 691 21.21 7.72 -8.34
CA ASP A 691 22.32 7.70 -7.39
C ASP A 691 21.88 8.24 -6.02
N TYR A 692 21.05 9.28 -5.96
CA TYR A 692 20.46 9.76 -4.70
C TYR A 692 19.70 8.65 -3.96
N MET A 693 18.76 7.99 -4.64
CA MET A 693 18.02 6.87 -4.06
C MET A 693 18.96 5.73 -3.62
N SER A 694 19.98 5.44 -4.43
CA SER A 694 20.94 4.37 -4.15
C SER A 694 21.82 4.67 -2.93
N ARG A 695 22.29 5.91 -2.77
CA ARG A 695 23.09 6.32 -1.59
C ARG A 695 22.26 6.31 -0.31
N THR A 696 21.04 6.83 -0.39
CA THR A 696 20.11 6.87 0.75
C THR A 696 19.73 5.44 1.16
N GLY A 697 19.37 4.58 0.21
CA GLY A 697 19.08 3.17 0.44
C GLY A 697 20.29 2.41 1.01
N TYR A 698 21.50 2.65 0.49
CA TYR A 698 22.73 2.04 1.01
C TYR A 698 22.93 2.32 2.50
N LEU A 699 22.85 3.59 2.90
CA LEU A 699 23.02 3.99 4.30
C LEU A 699 21.89 3.45 5.20
N LEU A 700 20.65 3.49 4.71
CA LEU A 700 19.47 2.98 5.43
C LEU A 700 19.39 1.44 5.50
N GLN A 701 20.30 0.71 4.84
CA GLN A 701 20.43 -0.75 4.98
C GLN A 701 21.52 -1.17 5.99
N GLN A 702 22.32 -0.23 6.51
CA GLN A 702 23.46 -0.57 7.38
C GLN A 702 23.03 -0.86 8.81
N GLY A 703 23.68 -1.83 9.46
CA GLY A 703 23.36 -2.18 10.84
C GLY A 703 21.89 -2.56 11.02
N ARG A 704 21.27 -2.12 12.11
CA ARG A 704 19.84 -2.35 12.39
C ARG A 704 19.11 -1.04 12.66
N ASP A 705 17.80 -1.03 12.45
CA ASP A 705 16.94 0.05 12.92
C ASP A 705 16.94 0.15 14.46
N HIS A 706 16.66 1.34 14.98
CA HIS A 706 16.50 1.65 16.40
C HIS A 706 15.16 2.32 16.64
N ALA A 707 14.32 1.65 17.42
CA ALA A 707 13.03 2.13 17.89
C ALA A 707 12.94 2.00 19.41
N ASP A 708 12.40 3.00 20.11
CA ASP A 708 12.25 2.94 21.56
C ASP A 708 10.93 2.27 21.98
N LEU A 709 9.96 2.17 21.07
CA LEU A 709 8.61 1.74 21.36
C LEU A 709 8.15 0.61 20.44
N ALA A 710 7.61 -0.45 21.04
CA ALA A 710 6.78 -1.41 20.32
C ALA A 710 5.31 -0.96 20.45
N TYR A 711 4.65 -0.59 19.36
CA TYR A 711 3.25 -0.17 19.33
C TYR A 711 2.35 -1.37 19.03
N PHE A 712 1.65 -1.87 20.04
CA PHE A 712 0.63 -2.90 19.86
C PHE A 712 -0.69 -2.27 19.42
N PHE A 713 -1.10 -2.57 18.20
CA PHE A 713 -2.25 -1.93 17.55
C PHE A 713 -3.59 -2.67 17.76
N GLY A 714 -3.58 -3.77 18.51
CA GLY A 714 -4.75 -4.60 18.82
C GLY A 714 -4.88 -5.83 17.93
N GLU A 715 -6.09 -6.38 17.87
CA GLU A 715 -6.38 -7.69 17.24
C GLU A 715 -7.53 -7.63 16.22
N ASP A 716 -7.98 -6.43 15.80
CA ASP A 716 -9.02 -6.32 14.77
C ASP A 716 -8.58 -5.54 13.53
N ALA A 717 -8.46 -4.22 13.62
CA ALA A 717 -8.16 -3.38 12.47
C ALA A 717 -6.66 -3.50 12.12
N PRO A 718 -6.30 -3.85 10.86
CA PRO A 718 -4.91 -3.84 10.42
C PRO A 718 -4.38 -2.41 10.34
N ILE A 719 -3.06 -2.25 10.18
CA ILE A 719 -2.40 -0.94 10.24
C ILE A 719 -2.94 -0.01 9.15
N THR A 720 -3.09 -0.49 7.91
CA THR A 720 -3.67 0.30 6.80
C THR A 720 -5.06 0.87 7.13
N SER A 721 -5.90 0.10 7.83
CA SER A 721 -7.24 0.55 8.24
C SER A 721 -7.20 1.57 9.38
N LEU A 722 -6.27 1.42 10.34
CA LEU A 722 -6.04 2.42 11.39
C LEU A 722 -5.65 3.79 10.83
N PHE A 723 -5.05 3.81 9.65
CA PHE A 723 -4.64 5.02 8.94
C PHE A 723 -5.64 5.47 7.87
N GLU A 724 -6.79 4.81 7.69
CA GLU A 724 -7.71 5.09 6.58
C GLU A 724 -8.24 6.53 6.59
N HIS A 725 -8.41 7.12 7.78
CA HIS A 725 -8.98 8.46 7.98
C HIS A 725 -7.97 9.49 8.53
N GLY A 726 -6.69 9.16 8.58
CA GLY A 726 -5.64 10.06 9.11
C GLY A 726 -4.52 9.29 9.80
N VAL A 727 -3.38 9.97 10.00
CA VAL A 727 -2.29 9.42 10.83
C VAL A 727 -2.73 9.43 12.30
N PRO A 728 -2.65 8.29 13.03
CA PRO A 728 -3.01 8.24 14.45
C PRO A 728 -2.24 9.27 15.28
N ALA A 729 -2.97 10.01 16.13
CA ALA A 729 -2.44 11.16 16.87
C ALA A 729 -1.54 10.78 18.07
N ASP A 730 -1.56 9.51 18.46
CA ASP A 730 -0.83 8.94 19.59
C ASP A 730 0.56 8.38 19.20
N LEU A 731 0.91 8.42 17.91
CA LEU A 731 2.22 8.00 17.43
C LEU A 731 3.31 8.99 17.88
N PRO A 732 4.44 8.51 18.42
CA PRO A 732 5.52 9.39 18.86
C PRO A 732 6.20 10.04 17.65
N THR A 733 6.68 11.25 17.87
CA THR A 733 7.37 12.10 16.87
C THR A 733 8.85 12.28 17.20
N ARG A 734 9.23 12.16 18.48
CA ARG A 734 10.60 12.32 18.98
C ARG A 734 11.29 10.99 19.35
N TYR A 735 10.56 9.88 19.17
CA TYR A 735 11.00 8.52 19.42
C TYR A 735 10.57 7.67 18.22
N ALA A 736 11.45 6.78 17.75
CA ALA A 736 11.10 5.81 16.73
C ALA A 736 10.28 4.65 17.35
N TYR A 737 9.45 4.02 16.53
CA TYR A 737 8.55 2.94 16.94
C TYR A 737 8.40 1.90 15.82
N ASP A 738 8.09 0.66 16.21
CA ASP A 738 7.61 -0.40 15.32
C ASP A 738 6.22 -0.85 15.75
N PHE A 739 5.37 -1.22 14.79
CA PHE A 739 4.11 -1.91 15.09
C PHE A 739 4.36 -3.37 15.45
N VAL A 740 3.58 -3.88 16.41
CA VAL A 740 3.57 -5.29 16.80
C VAL A 740 2.14 -5.81 16.85
N ASN A 741 1.94 -7.03 16.37
CA ASN A 741 0.66 -7.75 16.44
C ASN A 741 0.70 -8.82 17.56
N ALA A 742 -0.42 -9.51 17.77
CA ALA A 742 -0.53 -10.53 18.82
C ALA A 742 0.42 -11.72 18.61
N ASP A 743 0.69 -12.10 17.35
CA ASP A 743 1.66 -13.17 17.04
C ASP A 743 3.08 -12.81 17.48
N ILE A 744 3.54 -11.60 17.17
CA ILE A 744 4.85 -11.10 17.61
C ILE A 744 4.95 -11.10 19.13
N LEU A 745 3.91 -10.63 19.83
CA LEU A 745 3.87 -10.66 21.30
C LEU A 745 3.98 -12.08 21.85
N ALA A 746 3.22 -13.01 21.28
CA ALA A 746 3.16 -14.40 21.73
C ALA A 746 4.49 -15.15 21.46
N ASN A 747 5.03 -15.01 20.25
CA ASN A 747 6.00 -15.96 19.71
C ASN A 747 7.41 -15.38 19.50
N ARG A 748 7.58 -14.05 19.50
CA ARG A 748 8.86 -13.41 19.18
C ARG A 748 9.39 -12.51 20.29
N MET A 749 8.50 -11.82 20.98
CA MET A 749 8.88 -10.82 21.98
C MET A 749 9.30 -11.47 23.30
N ARG A 750 10.37 -11.00 23.93
CA ARG A 750 10.81 -11.40 25.27
C ARG A 750 11.40 -10.22 26.02
N VAL A 751 11.69 -10.39 27.31
CA VAL A 751 12.42 -9.40 28.12
C VAL A 751 13.89 -9.78 28.21
N ASP A 752 14.77 -8.81 27.98
CA ASP A 752 16.23 -8.92 28.14
C ASP A 752 16.73 -7.66 28.86
N ASN A 753 17.23 -7.81 30.08
CA ASN A 753 17.71 -6.70 30.91
C ASN A 753 16.73 -5.51 31.04
N GLY A 754 15.43 -5.79 31.13
CA GLY A 754 14.37 -4.78 31.27
C GLY A 754 13.89 -4.17 29.94
N GLU A 755 14.52 -4.50 28.82
CA GLU A 755 14.06 -4.14 27.48
C GLU A 755 13.22 -5.25 26.87
N LEU A 756 12.30 -4.89 25.98
CA LEU A 756 11.61 -5.83 25.10
C LEU A 756 12.50 -6.10 23.88
N VAL A 757 12.65 -7.37 23.52
CA VAL A 757 13.46 -7.81 22.38
C VAL A 757 12.64 -8.72 21.49
N ALA A 758 12.68 -8.49 20.18
CA ALA A 758 12.12 -9.36 19.16
C ALA A 758 13.10 -9.44 17.99
N GLY A 759 13.72 -10.60 17.79
CA GLY A 759 14.85 -10.73 16.85
C GLY A 759 16.02 -9.82 17.26
N ASN A 760 16.41 -8.91 16.37
CA ASN A 760 17.43 -7.89 16.61
C ASN A 760 16.85 -6.54 17.08
N ALA A 761 15.52 -6.38 17.03
CA ALA A 761 14.85 -5.18 17.50
C ALA A 761 14.79 -5.15 19.03
N ARG A 762 14.90 -3.95 19.60
CA ARG A 762 14.96 -3.71 21.05
C ARG A 762 14.15 -2.47 21.37
N TYR A 763 13.30 -2.54 22.38
CA TYR A 763 12.37 -1.47 22.76
C TYR A 763 12.41 -1.24 24.28
N HIS A 764 12.23 0.01 24.70
CA HIS A 764 12.13 0.39 26.10
C HIS A 764 10.72 0.14 26.68
N ALA A 765 9.68 0.17 25.85
CA ALA A 765 8.31 -0.06 26.29
C ALA A 765 7.41 -0.63 25.20
N LEU A 766 6.34 -1.32 25.64
CA LEU A 766 5.19 -1.69 24.83
C LEU A 766 4.11 -0.62 25.01
N TYR A 767 3.62 -0.03 23.92
CA TYR A 767 2.47 0.87 23.93
C TYR A 767 1.21 0.16 23.46
N LEU A 768 0.10 0.33 24.17
CA LEU A 768 -1.21 -0.19 23.79
C LEU A 768 -2.01 0.90 23.10
N GLY A 769 -2.11 0.82 21.77
CA GLY A 769 -2.80 1.78 20.93
C GLY A 769 -3.82 1.12 19.99
N GLY A 770 -4.22 1.83 18.94
CA GLY A 770 -5.17 1.34 17.93
C GLY A 770 -6.45 0.72 18.53
N SER A 771 -6.69 -0.54 18.21
CA SER A 771 -7.85 -1.32 18.66
C SER A 771 -7.62 -2.11 19.96
N SER A 772 -6.46 -1.96 20.63
CA SER A 772 -6.07 -2.76 21.80
C SER A 772 -6.98 -2.62 23.03
N ARG A 773 -7.95 -1.68 23.03
CA ARG A 773 -9.03 -1.66 24.03
C ARG A 773 -9.85 -2.96 24.03
N VAL A 774 -9.89 -3.68 22.91
CA VAL A 774 -10.43 -5.03 22.78
C VAL A 774 -9.27 -5.97 22.44
N MET A 775 -8.98 -6.93 23.30
CA MET A 775 -7.90 -7.91 23.11
C MET A 775 -8.26 -9.23 23.76
N THR A 776 -7.76 -10.34 23.24
CA THR A 776 -8.07 -11.67 23.77
C THR A 776 -7.42 -11.90 25.14
N LEU A 777 -7.97 -12.83 25.92
CA LEU A 777 -7.39 -13.19 27.22
C LEU A 777 -5.94 -13.72 27.08
N PRO A 778 -5.60 -14.58 26.09
CA PRO A 778 -4.22 -14.99 25.86
C PRO A 778 -3.25 -13.81 25.62
N THR A 779 -3.66 -12.79 24.85
CA THR A 779 -2.84 -11.60 24.64
C THR A 779 -2.64 -10.82 25.94
N LEU A 780 -3.69 -10.60 26.73
CA LEU A 780 -3.56 -9.92 28.02
C LEU A 780 -2.68 -10.70 29.00
N GLN A 781 -2.79 -12.04 29.02
CA GLN A 781 -1.91 -12.92 29.79
C GLN A 781 -0.46 -12.80 29.32
N ARG A 782 -0.23 -12.70 28.00
CA ARG A 782 1.10 -12.52 27.44
C ARG A 782 1.72 -11.19 27.86
N ILE A 783 0.95 -10.10 27.77
CA ILE A 783 1.37 -8.78 28.25
C ILE A 783 1.71 -8.84 29.76
N ALA A 784 0.87 -9.50 30.56
CA ALA A 784 1.12 -9.68 32.00
C ALA A 784 2.46 -10.39 32.26
N ALA A 785 2.77 -11.45 31.50
CA ALA A 785 4.03 -12.18 31.62
C ALA A 785 5.24 -11.33 31.22
N LEU A 786 5.13 -10.47 30.20
CA LEU A 786 6.19 -9.53 29.84
C LEU A 786 6.42 -8.49 30.95
N VAL A 787 5.35 -7.93 31.53
CA VAL A 787 5.44 -7.02 32.68
C VAL A 787 6.09 -7.73 33.87
N GLU A 788 5.67 -8.95 34.19
CA GLU A 788 6.23 -9.72 35.28
C GLU A 788 7.74 -9.95 35.12
N ALA A 789 8.19 -10.20 33.88
CA ALA A 789 9.59 -10.40 33.53
C ALA A 789 10.45 -9.11 33.56
N GLY A 790 9.84 -7.92 33.54
CA GLY A 790 10.56 -6.64 33.64
C GLY A 790 10.16 -5.56 32.64
N ALA A 791 9.20 -5.83 31.74
CA ALA A 791 8.80 -4.86 30.72
C ALA A 791 8.07 -3.64 31.32
N THR A 792 8.21 -2.49 30.64
CA THR A 792 7.31 -1.35 30.81
C THR A 792 6.20 -1.42 29.77
N VAL A 793 4.94 -1.34 30.22
CA VAL A 793 3.75 -1.20 29.35
C VAL A 793 3.15 0.18 29.56
N ILE A 794 2.78 0.86 28.48
CA ILE A 794 2.15 2.18 28.47
C ILE A 794 0.79 2.03 27.78
N GLY A 795 -0.29 2.45 28.41
CA GLY A 795 -1.62 2.39 27.79
C GLY A 795 -2.77 2.37 28.78
N ALA A 796 -3.98 2.55 28.26
CA ALA A 796 -5.21 2.34 29.03
C ALA A 796 -5.47 0.85 29.28
N ALA A 797 -6.22 0.54 30.33
CA ALA A 797 -6.67 -0.83 30.58
C ALA A 797 -7.61 -1.28 29.45
N PRO A 798 -7.45 -2.51 28.93
CA PRO A 798 -8.40 -3.01 27.94
C PRO A 798 -9.77 -3.26 28.58
N GLU A 799 -10.81 -3.09 27.78
CA GLU A 799 -12.21 -3.04 28.21
C GLU A 799 -12.84 -4.43 28.26
N ARG A 800 -12.60 -5.26 27.22
CA ARG A 800 -13.20 -6.59 27.09
C ARG A 800 -12.39 -7.52 26.19
N ALA A 801 -12.66 -8.81 26.35
CA ALA A 801 -12.17 -9.86 25.45
C ALA A 801 -13.19 -10.14 24.33
N PRO A 802 -12.76 -10.37 23.08
CA PRO A 802 -13.66 -10.59 21.95
C PRO A 802 -13.99 -12.08 21.66
N GLY A 803 -13.19 -13.04 22.11
CA GLY A 803 -13.32 -14.45 21.72
C GLY A 803 -14.38 -15.21 22.52
N LEU A 804 -14.93 -16.29 21.95
CA LEU A 804 -16.02 -17.06 22.56
C LEU A 804 -15.57 -17.83 23.82
N GLN A 805 -14.32 -18.29 23.83
CA GLN A 805 -13.71 -19.04 24.93
C GLN A 805 -12.97 -18.14 25.94
N ASP A 806 -12.97 -16.83 25.73
CA ASP A 806 -12.34 -15.91 26.68
C ASP A 806 -13.15 -15.86 27.99
N ASP A 807 -12.49 -16.13 29.11
CA ASP A 807 -13.09 -15.96 30.44
C ASP A 807 -13.11 -14.47 30.80
N ALA A 808 -14.28 -13.84 30.65
CA ALA A 808 -14.50 -12.43 30.96
C ALA A 808 -14.19 -12.06 32.42
N ALA A 809 -14.40 -12.97 33.38
CA ALA A 809 -14.09 -12.72 34.79
C ALA A 809 -12.58 -12.75 35.03
N ALA A 810 -11.88 -13.73 34.46
CA ALA A 810 -10.42 -13.82 34.52
C ALA A 810 -9.76 -12.62 33.82
N PHE A 811 -10.27 -12.22 32.65
CA PHE A 811 -9.84 -11.04 31.93
C PHE A 811 -9.94 -9.78 32.79
N LYS A 812 -11.13 -9.52 33.34
CA LYS A 812 -11.38 -8.35 34.19
C LYS A 812 -10.49 -8.36 35.44
N ALA A 813 -10.31 -9.51 36.06
CA ALA A 813 -9.44 -9.65 37.23
C ALA A 813 -7.97 -9.34 36.89
N LEU A 814 -7.47 -9.84 35.76
CA LEU A 814 -6.11 -9.59 35.30
C LEU A 814 -5.88 -8.13 34.91
N ALA A 815 -6.80 -7.54 34.14
CA ALA A 815 -6.76 -6.11 33.79
C ALA A 815 -6.78 -5.22 35.04
N THR A 816 -7.67 -5.50 36.00
CA THR A 816 -7.72 -4.76 37.27
C THR A 816 -6.41 -4.87 38.04
N ARG A 817 -5.78 -6.05 38.05
CA ARG A 817 -4.52 -6.28 38.75
C ARG A 817 -3.37 -5.51 38.10
N LEU A 818 -3.23 -5.58 36.77
CA LEU A 818 -2.17 -4.90 36.03
C LEU A 818 -2.26 -3.36 36.14
N TRP A 819 -3.47 -2.80 36.08
CA TRP A 819 -3.70 -1.35 36.17
C TRP A 819 -3.98 -0.83 37.59
N SER A 820 -3.67 -1.61 38.63
CA SER A 820 -3.91 -1.20 40.04
C SER A 820 -2.97 -0.10 40.56
N GLY A 821 -1.95 0.29 39.78
CA GLY A 821 -0.89 1.21 40.20
C GLY A 821 0.14 0.59 41.15
N LYS A 822 -0.02 -0.68 41.52
CA LYS A 822 0.93 -1.43 42.35
C LYS A 822 1.99 -2.12 41.48
N PRO A 823 3.20 -2.39 42.01
CA PRO A 823 4.20 -3.18 41.29
C PRO A 823 3.67 -4.55 40.85
N PHE A 824 3.99 -4.96 39.62
CA PHE A 824 3.63 -6.26 39.07
C PHE A 824 4.90 -6.97 38.56
N GLY A 825 5.37 -7.96 39.33
CA GLY A 825 6.67 -8.59 39.08
C GLY A 825 7.82 -7.57 39.06
N LYS A 826 8.69 -7.67 38.05
CA LYS A 826 9.87 -6.79 37.91
C LYS A 826 9.61 -5.54 37.05
N GLY A 827 8.52 -5.52 36.31
CA GLY A 827 8.15 -4.43 35.39
C GLY A 827 7.12 -3.49 35.98
N ARG A 828 6.49 -2.71 35.10
CA ARG A 828 5.45 -1.73 35.47
C ARG A 828 4.48 -1.46 34.34
N VAL A 829 3.29 -0.99 34.71
CA VAL A 829 2.28 -0.45 33.80
C VAL A 829 2.11 1.03 34.08
N ILE A 830 2.22 1.86 33.05
CA ILE A 830 1.98 3.30 33.08
C ILE A 830 0.64 3.57 32.40
N ALA A 831 -0.38 3.89 33.20
CA ALA A 831 -1.71 4.22 32.70
C ALA A 831 -1.70 5.62 32.05
N SER A 832 -1.30 5.68 30.77
CA SER A 832 -1.22 6.90 29.98
C SER A 832 -1.62 6.59 28.54
N GLN A 833 -2.25 7.55 27.86
CA GLN A 833 -2.43 7.54 26.41
C GLN A 833 -1.37 8.38 25.69
N ASP A 834 -0.56 9.15 26.42
CA ASP A 834 0.57 9.90 25.89
C ASP A 834 1.85 9.07 26.03
N ALA A 835 2.31 8.50 24.92
CA ALA A 835 3.50 7.64 24.86
C ALA A 835 4.78 8.42 25.22
N GLU A 836 4.93 9.65 24.72
CA GLU A 836 6.15 10.42 24.93
C GLU A 836 6.28 10.94 26.36
N ALA A 837 5.18 11.42 26.96
CA ALA A 837 5.17 11.81 28.36
C ALA A 837 5.43 10.61 29.29
N ALA A 838 4.90 9.44 28.94
CA ALA A 838 5.15 8.21 29.68
C ALA A 838 6.62 7.77 29.59
N LEU A 839 7.24 7.81 28.40
CA LEU A 839 8.67 7.56 28.21
C LEU A 839 9.54 8.55 29.00
N ALA A 840 9.18 9.83 29.00
CA ALA A 840 9.88 10.84 29.79
C ALA A 840 9.77 10.56 31.31
N SER A 841 8.59 10.17 31.80
CA SER A 841 8.40 9.77 33.21
C SER A 841 9.18 8.50 33.58
N ALA A 842 9.47 7.68 32.57
CA ALA A 842 10.31 6.49 32.67
C ALA A 842 11.82 6.80 32.63
N GLY A 843 12.22 8.06 32.43
CA GLY A 843 13.62 8.47 32.34
C GLY A 843 14.26 8.28 30.97
N ILE A 844 13.46 8.00 29.94
CA ILE A 844 13.92 7.85 28.55
C ILE A 844 13.81 9.22 27.88
N THR A 845 14.94 9.78 27.46
CA THR A 845 14.97 11.07 26.75
C THR A 845 14.66 10.87 25.26
N PRO A 846 14.13 11.90 24.56
CA PRO A 846 13.95 11.89 23.11
C PRO A 846 15.18 11.39 22.35
N ASP A 847 14.97 10.53 21.34
CA ASP A 847 16.06 10.06 20.47
C ASP A 847 16.53 11.17 19.53
N PHE A 848 15.57 11.92 18.98
CA PHE A 848 15.81 13.10 18.15
C PHE A 848 14.81 14.22 18.47
N ARG A 849 15.28 15.47 18.50
CA ARG A 849 14.39 16.65 18.58
C ARG A 849 15.05 17.92 18.05
N ILE A 850 14.22 18.89 17.69
CA ILE A 850 14.63 20.26 17.35
C ILE A 850 14.25 21.20 18.50
N THR A 851 15.18 22.03 18.99
CA THR A 851 14.94 22.95 20.13
C THR A 851 14.93 24.43 19.75
N GLN A 852 15.43 24.80 18.57
CA GLN A 852 15.31 26.15 18.01
C GLN A 852 14.84 26.09 16.56
N GLY A 853 13.96 27.00 16.18
CA GLY A 853 13.27 26.99 14.88
C GLY A 853 12.03 26.09 14.82
N ALA A 854 11.59 25.52 15.94
CA ALA A 854 10.65 24.39 16.02
C ALA A 854 9.14 24.71 15.96
N ALA A 855 8.74 25.99 15.95
CA ALA A 855 7.32 26.34 16.15
C ALA A 855 6.40 25.91 14.98
N ASP A 856 6.94 25.70 13.77
CA ASP A 856 6.20 25.34 12.55
C ASP A 856 6.98 24.29 11.70
N THR A 857 7.53 23.25 12.34
CA THR A 857 8.42 22.30 11.64
C THR A 857 7.88 20.87 11.60
N ASP A 858 7.96 20.23 10.43
CA ASP A 858 7.72 18.81 10.23
C ASP A 858 9.05 18.14 9.86
N TYR A 859 9.80 17.75 10.89
CA TYR A 859 11.02 16.96 10.74
C TYR A 859 10.75 15.50 11.06
N ARG A 860 11.22 14.61 10.19
CA ARG A 860 11.18 13.16 10.40
C ARG A 860 12.59 12.61 10.50
N PHE A 861 12.73 11.49 11.20
CA PHE A 861 14.02 10.82 11.33
C PHE A 861 13.91 9.30 11.31
N VAL A 862 15.00 8.65 10.92
CA VAL A 862 15.25 7.21 11.10
C VAL A 862 16.62 7.09 11.77
N HIS A 863 16.72 6.22 12.76
CA HIS A 863 17.96 5.97 13.49
C HIS A 863 18.39 4.53 13.28
N ARG A 864 19.63 4.35 12.82
CA ARG A 864 20.26 3.04 12.66
C ARG A 864 21.45 2.89 13.59
N LYS A 865 21.51 1.75 14.28
CA LYS A 865 22.66 1.31 15.10
C LYS A 865 23.62 0.54 14.22
N LEU A 866 24.84 1.06 14.10
CA LEU A 866 25.96 0.43 13.41
C LEU A 866 26.80 -0.37 14.41
N ALA A 867 27.76 -1.16 13.90
CA ALA A 867 28.69 -1.89 14.76
C ALA A 867 29.64 -0.95 15.54
N ASP A 868 29.96 0.22 14.99
CA ASP A 868 30.95 1.17 15.52
C ASP A 868 30.37 2.55 15.88
N GLY A 869 29.05 2.74 15.76
CA GLY A 869 28.39 4.02 16.03
C GLY A 869 26.92 4.09 15.64
N ASP A 870 26.45 5.30 15.38
CA ASP A 870 25.04 5.62 15.08
C ASP A 870 24.93 6.38 13.76
N LEU A 871 23.80 6.20 13.08
CA LEU A 871 23.46 6.91 11.85
C LEU A 871 22.02 7.40 11.95
N TYR A 872 21.81 8.70 11.71
CA TYR A 872 20.49 9.31 11.64
C TYR A 872 20.22 9.83 10.24
N PHE A 873 19.13 9.41 9.61
CA PHE A 873 18.53 10.11 8.48
C PHE A 873 17.58 11.17 9.03
N VAL A 874 17.66 12.41 8.55
CA VAL A 874 16.79 13.51 8.96
C VAL A 874 16.27 14.20 7.71
N ASN A 875 14.98 14.50 7.71
CA ASN A 875 14.29 15.08 6.57
C ASN A 875 13.42 16.27 7.03
N ASN A 876 13.60 17.44 6.39
CA ASN A 876 12.70 18.59 6.47
C ASN A 876 11.55 18.38 5.48
N ARG A 877 10.31 18.32 5.95
CA ARG A 877 9.11 18.18 5.08
C ARG A 877 8.52 19.50 4.62
N THR A 878 9.05 20.63 5.08
CA THR A 878 8.52 21.96 4.78
C THR A 878 9.22 22.59 3.57
N ASP A 879 8.54 23.52 2.90
CA ASP A 879 9.09 24.34 1.81
C ASP A 879 9.97 25.50 2.31
N LYS A 880 10.32 25.51 3.59
CA LYS A 880 11.08 26.57 4.25
C LYS A 880 12.50 26.10 4.55
N ALA A 881 13.48 26.90 4.12
CA ALA A 881 14.86 26.79 4.58
C ALA A 881 15.04 27.54 5.91
N GLY A 882 15.98 27.10 6.74
CA GLY A 882 16.25 27.75 8.01
C GLY A 882 17.42 27.15 8.78
N ARG A 883 17.82 27.84 9.85
CA ARG A 883 18.82 27.36 10.79
C ARG A 883 18.14 26.67 11.97
N ILE A 884 18.55 25.44 12.25
CA ILE A 884 18.00 24.61 13.33
C ILE A 884 19.07 24.26 14.36
N GLU A 885 18.59 23.90 15.55
CA GLU A 885 19.39 23.19 16.55
C GLU A 885 18.85 21.76 16.71
N ALA A 886 19.53 20.79 16.11
CA ALA A 886 19.18 19.38 16.16
C ALA A 886 19.87 18.69 17.34
N ARG A 887 19.13 17.90 18.11
CA ARG A 887 19.62 17.16 19.28
C ARG A 887 19.44 15.66 19.07
N PHE A 888 20.51 14.92 19.32
CA PHE A 888 20.58 13.48 19.13
C PHE A 888 20.99 12.81 20.45
N ARG A 889 20.35 11.68 20.80
CA ARG A 889 20.65 10.88 22.00
C ARG A 889 21.91 10.02 21.81
N VAL A 890 23.01 10.68 21.46
CA VAL A 890 24.35 10.11 21.26
C VAL A 890 25.37 10.98 21.97
N THR A 891 26.38 10.36 22.61
CA THR A 891 27.48 11.05 23.28
C THR A 891 28.82 10.40 22.96
N GLY A 892 29.93 11.12 23.20
CA GLY A 892 31.28 10.60 23.03
C GLY A 892 31.73 10.39 21.58
N LYS A 893 30.92 10.78 20.59
CA LYS A 893 31.19 10.62 19.16
C LYS A 893 31.13 11.94 18.39
N GLN A 894 32.07 12.15 17.48
CA GLN A 894 32.12 13.31 16.60
C GLN A 894 31.11 13.12 15.45
N PRO A 895 30.16 14.06 15.27
CA PRO A 895 29.20 14.00 14.16
C PRO A 895 29.83 14.41 12.82
N GLU A 896 29.39 13.74 11.75
CA GLU A 896 29.64 14.11 10.36
C GLU A 896 28.32 14.24 9.59
N LEU A 897 28.21 15.27 8.75
CA LEU A 897 27.07 15.49 7.86
C LEU A 897 27.35 14.87 6.50
N TRP A 898 26.50 13.95 6.07
CA TRP A 898 26.58 13.27 4.79
C TRP A 898 25.33 13.62 3.95
N ARG A 899 25.54 13.97 2.67
CA ARG A 899 24.47 14.38 1.74
C ARG A 899 24.41 13.44 0.55
N ALA A 900 23.33 12.67 0.44
CA ALA A 900 23.15 11.70 -0.64
C ALA A 900 23.00 12.37 -2.03
N ILE A 901 22.55 13.62 -2.06
CA ILE A 901 22.27 14.36 -3.31
C ILE A 901 23.52 14.58 -4.16
N ASP A 902 24.67 14.78 -3.51
CA ASP A 902 25.97 15.03 -4.15
C ASP A 902 27.08 14.07 -3.68
N GLY A 903 26.80 13.19 -2.72
CA GLY A 903 27.75 12.23 -2.17
C GLY A 903 28.80 12.86 -1.25
N THR A 904 28.58 14.08 -0.76
CA THR A 904 29.53 14.77 0.13
C THR A 904 29.42 14.29 1.58
N ALA A 905 30.55 14.33 2.28
CA ALA A 905 30.68 14.04 3.71
C ALA A 905 31.62 15.07 4.35
N GLN A 906 31.22 15.68 5.46
CA GLN A 906 32.01 16.73 6.13
C GLN A 906 31.79 16.77 7.65
N PRO A 907 32.79 17.19 8.43
CA PRO A 907 32.60 17.46 9.85
C PRO A 907 31.63 18.63 10.06
N VAL A 908 30.90 18.61 11.18
CA VAL A 908 30.00 19.72 11.57
C VAL A 908 30.34 20.24 12.96
N SER A 909 29.96 21.48 13.23
CA SER A 909 30.04 22.05 14.58
C SER A 909 29.12 21.27 15.52
N TYR A 910 29.56 21.03 16.75
CA TYR A 910 28.75 20.33 17.75
C TYR A 910 29.13 20.70 19.18
N ARG A 911 28.23 20.39 20.11
CA ARG A 911 28.49 20.36 21.55
C ARG A 911 27.78 19.18 22.19
N ILE A 912 28.39 18.58 23.21
CA ILE A 912 27.84 17.49 23.99
C ILE A 912 27.39 18.05 25.33
N GLU A 913 26.09 18.00 25.60
CA GLU A 913 25.49 18.53 26.83
C GLU A 913 24.28 17.68 27.24
N GLY A 914 24.06 17.48 28.54
CA GLY A 914 22.85 16.82 29.04
C GLY A 914 22.60 15.40 28.52
N GLY A 915 23.65 14.65 28.14
CA GLY A 915 23.51 13.31 27.57
C GLY A 915 23.18 13.28 26.08
N GLU A 916 23.29 14.42 25.38
CA GLU A 916 22.95 14.56 23.96
C GLU A 916 24.08 15.26 23.20
N THR A 917 24.13 15.03 21.89
CA THR A 917 24.93 15.84 20.97
C THR A 917 24.03 16.84 20.26
N VAL A 918 24.42 18.10 20.29
CA VAL A 918 23.67 19.23 19.73
C VAL A 918 24.41 19.81 18.55
N ILE A 919 23.72 19.91 17.41
CA ILE A 919 24.29 20.30 16.13
C ILE A 919 23.51 21.49 15.56
N PRO A 920 24.11 22.69 15.46
CA PRO A 920 23.53 23.80 14.72
C PRO A 920 23.73 23.57 13.21
N LEU A 921 22.65 23.56 12.43
CA LEU A 921 22.67 23.27 10.99
C LEU A 921 21.84 24.28 10.20
N ASP A 922 22.33 24.68 9.04
CA ASP A 922 21.52 25.32 8.00
C ASP A 922 20.91 24.24 7.11
N VAL A 923 19.59 24.24 7.01
CA VAL A 923 18.80 23.22 6.31
C VAL A 923 17.98 23.87 5.21
N GLY A 924 17.98 23.26 4.02
CA GLY A 924 17.19 23.72 2.89
C GLY A 924 15.70 23.41 3.03
N ALA A 925 14.89 24.00 2.14
CA ALA A 925 13.51 23.58 1.93
C ALA A 925 13.47 22.14 1.38
N GLU A 926 12.60 21.29 1.92
CA GLU A 926 12.46 19.88 1.50
C GLU A 926 13.82 19.12 1.50
N ASP A 927 14.75 19.49 2.39
CA ASP A 927 16.11 18.93 2.48
C ASP A 927 16.12 17.58 3.24
N ALA A 928 17.09 16.73 2.90
CA ALA A 928 17.30 15.44 3.56
C ALA A 928 18.79 15.14 3.65
N PHE A 929 19.23 14.67 4.82
CA PHE A 929 20.64 14.48 5.13
C PHE A 929 20.85 13.41 6.19
N PHE A 930 22.10 13.00 6.34
CA PHE A 930 22.52 12.02 7.33
C PHE A 930 23.49 12.63 8.34
N ILE A 931 23.35 12.26 9.61
CA ILE A 931 24.33 12.54 10.66
C ILE A 931 24.91 11.22 11.16
N LEU A 932 26.23 11.06 11.04
CA LEU A 932 26.95 9.85 11.45
C LEU A 932 27.79 10.11 12.70
N PHE A 933 27.77 9.18 13.64
CA PHE A 933 28.47 9.23 14.93
C PHE A 933 29.39 8.02 15.13
N ARG A 934 30.50 7.95 14.38
CA ARG A 934 31.41 6.79 14.42
C ARG A 934 32.74 7.08 15.12
N LYS A 935 33.31 8.26 14.86
CA LYS A 935 34.62 8.68 15.41
C LYS A 935 34.47 9.12 16.85
N ALA A 936 35.41 8.77 17.73
CA ALA A 936 35.44 9.29 19.09
C ALA A 936 35.66 10.81 19.09
N VAL A 937 35.09 11.53 20.06
CA VAL A 937 35.40 12.95 20.23
C VAL A 937 36.74 13.17 20.91
N ASP A 938 37.48 14.18 20.46
CA ASP A 938 38.66 14.70 21.16
C ASP A 938 38.30 15.73 22.25
N ALA A 939 37.13 16.38 22.11
CA ALA A 939 36.64 17.42 23.03
C ALA A 939 35.09 17.39 23.10
N PRO A 940 34.47 17.88 24.19
CA PRO A 940 33.01 17.91 24.33
C PRO A 940 32.32 18.91 23.38
N SER A 941 33.07 19.70 22.62
CA SER A 941 32.54 20.60 21.59
C SER A 941 33.59 20.90 20.54
N ALA A 942 33.16 21.12 19.30
CA ALA A 942 34.01 21.63 18.24
C ALA A 942 33.24 22.64 17.37
N THR A 943 33.94 23.66 16.89
CA THR A 943 33.40 24.64 15.95
C THR A 943 34.10 24.47 14.61
N VAL A 944 33.34 24.09 13.59
CA VAL A 944 33.78 24.12 12.20
C VAL A 944 33.56 25.53 11.67
N ALA A 945 34.62 26.15 11.15
CA ALA A 945 34.56 27.49 10.60
C ALA A 945 33.55 27.53 9.44
N ALA A 946 32.53 28.39 9.55
CA ALA A 946 31.59 28.62 8.46
C ALA A 946 32.32 29.21 7.25
N LYS A 947 32.14 28.62 6.08
CA LYS A 947 32.67 29.15 4.82
C LYS A 947 31.73 30.24 4.32
N ALA A 948 32.19 31.48 4.32
CA ALA A 948 31.37 32.64 3.95
C ALA A 948 31.32 32.80 2.44
N THR A 949 30.24 32.35 1.80
CA THR A 949 30.11 32.50 0.35
C THR A 949 29.59 33.88 -0.05
N HIS A 950 30.12 34.45 -1.12
CA HIS A 950 29.64 35.72 -1.69
C HIS A 950 29.64 35.67 -3.23
N ALA A 951 28.66 36.33 -3.85
CA ALA A 951 28.60 36.44 -5.31
C ALA A 951 29.77 37.29 -5.84
N VAL A 952 30.51 36.76 -6.81
CA VAL A 952 31.68 37.40 -7.42
C VAL A 952 31.45 37.82 -8.87
N ALA A 953 30.47 37.21 -9.56
CA ALA A 953 30.03 37.63 -10.89
C ALA A 953 28.63 37.11 -11.21
N THR A 954 27.93 37.80 -12.12
CA THR A 954 26.72 37.31 -12.79
C THR A 954 27.03 37.13 -14.27
N ILE A 955 26.63 36.00 -14.87
CA ILE A 955 26.86 35.75 -16.30
C ILE A 955 25.78 36.47 -17.11
N THR A 956 26.18 37.57 -17.75
CA THR A 956 25.30 38.42 -18.59
C THR A 956 25.62 38.34 -20.08
N SER A 957 26.60 37.51 -20.47
CA SER A 957 26.95 37.29 -21.88
C SER A 957 25.78 36.64 -22.63
N PRO A 958 25.59 36.96 -23.93
CA PRO A 958 24.58 36.30 -24.76
C PRO A 958 24.75 34.78 -24.78
N TRP A 959 23.64 34.07 -24.95
CA TRP A 959 23.59 32.61 -25.01
C TRP A 959 23.16 32.14 -26.39
N THR A 960 23.89 31.20 -26.97
CA THR A 960 23.38 30.40 -28.08
C THR A 960 22.66 29.19 -27.49
N VAL A 961 21.39 28.99 -27.85
CA VAL A 961 20.56 27.88 -27.34
C VAL A 961 20.26 26.93 -28.49
N ARG A 962 20.74 25.69 -28.39
CA ARG A 962 20.48 24.61 -29.36
C ARG A 962 19.42 23.68 -28.80
N PHE A 963 18.40 23.37 -29.60
CA PHE A 963 17.32 22.49 -29.18
C PHE A 963 17.54 21.06 -29.68
N GLN A 964 17.10 20.08 -28.90
CA GLN A 964 17.09 18.69 -29.32
C GLN A 964 16.30 18.54 -30.65
N PRO A 965 16.90 17.89 -31.68
CA PRO A 965 16.21 17.67 -32.95
C PRO A 965 14.91 16.88 -32.81
N GLY A 966 13.95 17.12 -33.72
CA GLY A 966 12.68 16.39 -33.75
C GLY A 966 11.68 16.78 -32.66
N ARG A 967 11.88 17.91 -31.96
CA ARG A 967 11.02 18.39 -30.86
C ARG A 967 10.20 19.65 -31.19
N GLY A 968 10.10 20.00 -32.47
CA GLY A 968 9.29 21.13 -32.96
C GLY A 968 9.93 22.51 -32.81
N ALA A 969 11.01 22.64 -32.05
CA ALA A 969 11.79 23.87 -31.96
C ALA A 969 12.75 24.04 -33.15
N PRO A 970 13.17 25.29 -33.49
CA PRO A 970 14.25 25.52 -34.45
C PRO A 970 15.57 24.87 -33.98
N ALA A 971 16.52 24.66 -34.89
CA ALA A 971 17.80 24.05 -34.53
C ALA A 971 18.57 24.84 -33.45
N GLN A 972 18.52 26.18 -33.52
CA GLN A 972 19.11 27.06 -32.53
C GLN A 972 18.45 28.44 -32.52
N ILE A 973 18.58 29.16 -31.41
CA ILE A 973 18.28 30.59 -31.28
C ILE A 973 19.43 31.31 -30.56
N GLU A 974 19.48 32.63 -30.72
CA GLU A 974 20.29 33.50 -29.88
C GLU A 974 19.41 34.10 -28.78
N MET A 975 19.91 34.11 -27.55
CA MET A 975 19.22 34.59 -26.37
C MET A 975 20.12 35.62 -25.66
N PRO A 976 19.96 36.92 -25.98
CA PRO A 976 20.79 37.97 -25.39
C PRO A 976 20.66 38.05 -23.86
N VAL A 977 19.47 37.74 -23.34
CA VAL A 977 19.15 37.66 -21.92
C VAL A 977 18.35 36.39 -21.69
N LEU A 978 18.67 35.65 -20.63
CA LEU A 978 17.92 34.45 -20.26
C LEU A 978 16.45 34.80 -20.04
N THR A 979 15.57 34.10 -20.74
CA THR A 979 14.12 34.18 -20.59
C THR A 979 13.52 32.78 -20.52
N PRO A 980 12.44 32.58 -19.75
CA PRO A 980 11.75 31.29 -19.74
C PRO A 980 11.25 30.92 -21.14
N LEU A 981 11.50 29.68 -21.56
CA LEU A 981 11.22 29.23 -22.93
C LEU A 981 9.73 29.26 -23.25
N GLU A 982 8.86 29.00 -22.28
CA GLU A 982 7.40 29.01 -22.41
C GLU A 982 6.83 30.42 -22.70
N ASN A 983 7.63 31.48 -22.52
CA ASN A 983 7.23 32.84 -22.86
C ASN A 983 7.69 33.27 -24.26
N ASN A 984 8.37 32.39 -25.02
CA ASN A 984 8.88 32.72 -26.34
C ASN A 984 7.74 32.97 -27.35
N ALA A 985 7.96 33.85 -28.32
CA ALA A 985 7.01 34.12 -29.40
C ALA A 985 6.97 32.99 -30.44
N ASP A 986 8.10 32.31 -30.68
CA ASP A 986 8.17 31.13 -31.52
C ASP A 986 7.43 29.96 -30.84
N LYS A 987 6.42 29.39 -31.52
CA LYS A 987 5.60 28.32 -30.99
C LYS A 987 6.39 27.03 -30.75
N GLY A 988 7.40 26.75 -31.58
CA GLY A 988 8.28 25.60 -31.43
C GLY A 988 9.11 25.69 -30.16
N VAL A 989 9.60 26.88 -29.82
CA VAL A 989 10.31 27.14 -28.54
C VAL A 989 9.35 27.18 -27.35
N ARG A 990 8.21 27.87 -27.48
CA ARG A 990 7.19 27.98 -26.42
C ARG A 990 6.72 26.63 -25.90
N TYR A 991 6.44 25.71 -26.82
CA TYR A 991 5.94 24.38 -26.50
C TYR A 991 7.04 23.32 -26.60
N PHE A 992 8.31 23.70 -26.46
CA PHE A 992 9.42 22.74 -26.51
C PHE A 992 9.37 21.79 -25.31
N SER A 993 9.59 20.50 -25.56
CA SER A 993 9.90 19.52 -24.51
C SER A 993 11.08 18.63 -24.93
N GLY A 994 12.10 18.55 -24.09
CA GLY A 994 13.36 17.83 -24.36
C GLY A 994 14.56 18.57 -23.77
N ILE A 995 15.74 18.37 -24.37
CA ILE A 995 16.98 18.99 -23.89
C ILE A 995 17.34 20.24 -24.71
N ALA A 996 17.41 21.39 -24.05
CA ALA A 996 17.95 22.64 -24.60
C ALA A 996 19.40 22.84 -24.10
N THR A 997 20.34 23.02 -25.02
CA THR A 997 21.77 23.22 -24.72
C THR A 997 22.13 24.69 -24.85
N TYR A 998 22.43 25.33 -23.71
CA TYR A 998 22.82 26.72 -23.59
C TYR A 998 24.34 26.84 -23.60
N SER A 999 24.88 27.64 -24.51
CA SER A 999 26.33 27.84 -24.65
C SER A 999 26.70 29.31 -24.56
N THR A 1000 27.71 29.61 -23.73
CA THR A 1000 28.29 30.95 -23.63
C THR A 1000 29.76 30.88 -23.18
N ARG A 1001 30.35 32.04 -22.93
CA ARG A 1001 31.68 32.18 -22.33
C ARG A 1001 31.63 33.12 -21.14
N PHE A 1002 32.46 32.88 -20.14
CA PHE A 1002 32.66 33.80 -19.02
C PHE A 1002 34.15 33.96 -18.71
N ALA A 1003 34.51 35.09 -18.11
CA ALA A 1003 35.87 35.30 -17.61
C ALA A 1003 35.95 34.83 -16.14
N SER A 1004 37.05 34.19 -15.76
CA SER A 1004 37.33 33.88 -14.34
C SER A 1004 37.24 35.16 -13.51
N PRO A 1005 36.48 35.17 -12.39
CA PRO A 1005 36.36 36.34 -11.53
C PRO A 1005 37.71 36.78 -10.98
N LYS A 1006 37.93 38.11 -10.87
CA LYS A 1006 39.15 38.67 -10.27
C LYS A 1006 39.20 38.31 -8.79
N GLY A 1007 40.37 37.85 -8.31
CA GLY A 1007 40.58 37.50 -6.90
C GLY A 1007 40.32 36.03 -6.55
N VAL A 1008 39.70 35.25 -7.43
CA VAL A 1008 39.53 33.80 -7.24
C VAL A 1008 40.81 33.07 -7.67
N LYS A 1009 41.43 32.35 -6.73
CA LYS A 1009 42.63 31.54 -6.99
C LYS A 1009 42.27 30.33 -7.86
N ALA A 1010 43.16 29.94 -8.76
CA ALA A 1010 42.97 28.72 -9.56
C ALA A 1010 42.85 27.49 -8.65
N GLY A 1011 41.83 26.66 -8.88
CA GLY A 1011 41.54 25.46 -8.08
C GLY A 1011 40.87 25.73 -6.72
N ALA A 1012 40.60 26.99 -6.35
CA ALA A 1012 39.75 27.28 -5.20
C ALA A 1012 38.27 26.95 -5.52
N PRO A 1013 37.46 26.59 -4.51
CA PRO A 1013 36.03 26.39 -4.69
C PRO A 1013 35.38 27.61 -5.36
N LEU A 1014 34.63 27.35 -6.43
CA LEU A 1014 33.89 28.38 -7.15
C LEU A 1014 32.58 27.77 -7.57
N TRP A 1015 31.50 28.22 -6.95
CA TRP A 1015 30.18 27.66 -7.16
C TRP A 1015 29.46 28.40 -8.28
N MET A 1016 28.87 27.65 -9.19
CA MET A 1016 27.91 28.16 -10.18
C MET A 1016 26.50 27.94 -9.64
N ASP A 1017 25.80 29.03 -9.35
CA ASP A 1017 24.38 29.04 -8.99
C ASP A 1017 23.57 29.33 -10.25
N LEU A 1018 22.71 28.38 -10.64
CA LEU A 1018 21.92 28.48 -11.86
C LEU A 1018 20.67 29.35 -11.70
N GLY A 1019 20.35 29.79 -10.49
CA GLY A 1019 19.10 30.45 -10.19
C GLY A 1019 17.91 29.52 -10.43
N LYS A 1020 16.91 29.98 -11.18
CA LYS A 1020 15.77 29.14 -11.56
C LYS A 1020 16.08 28.31 -12.81
N ILE A 1021 15.70 27.03 -12.79
CA ILE A 1021 15.70 26.15 -13.96
C ILE A 1021 14.35 25.44 -14.05
N GLY A 1022 13.96 25.04 -15.25
CA GLY A 1022 12.86 24.10 -15.51
C GLY A 1022 13.37 22.97 -16.39
N ASP A 1023 13.80 21.82 -15.86
CA ASP A 1023 13.75 21.38 -14.45
C ASP A 1023 15.04 20.68 -13.96
N ILE A 1024 15.90 20.20 -14.87
CA ILE A 1024 17.19 19.55 -14.55
C ILE A 1024 18.30 20.15 -15.42
N ALA A 1025 19.47 20.41 -14.86
CA ALA A 1025 20.61 21.00 -15.58
C ALA A 1025 21.93 20.23 -15.43
N GLU A 1026 22.55 19.83 -16.54
CA GLU A 1026 23.93 19.32 -16.61
C GLU A 1026 24.86 20.48 -16.98
N VAL A 1027 25.91 20.72 -16.17
CA VAL A 1027 26.87 21.81 -16.37
C VAL A 1027 28.21 21.27 -16.83
N ARG A 1028 28.71 21.81 -17.95
CA ARG A 1028 30.05 21.55 -18.47
C ARG A 1028 30.87 22.83 -18.57
N VAL A 1029 32.08 22.78 -18.03
CA VAL A 1029 33.05 23.88 -18.11
C VAL A 1029 34.27 23.40 -18.87
N ASN A 1030 34.64 24.12 -19.93
CA ASN A 1030 35.75 23.77 -20.82
C ASN A 1030 35.67 22.32 -21.36
N GLY A 1031 34.45 21.84 -21.64
CA GLY A 1031 34.17 20.49 -22.16
C GLY A 1031 34.07 19.39 -21.10
N GLN A 1032 34.42 19.67 -19.84
CA GLN A 1032 34.39 18.70 -18.74
C GLN A 1032 33.08 18.79 -17.96
N LEU A 1033 32.50 17.65 -17.59
CA LEU A 1033 31.30 17.58 -16.75
C LEU A 1033 31.65 18.02 -15.33
N ALA A 1034 31.04 19.12 -14.89
CA ALA A 1034 31.19 19.61 -13.52
C ALA A 1034 30.16 18.97 -12.58
N GLY A 1035 28.95 18.69 -13.08
CA GLY A 1035 27.90 18.02 -12.33
C GLY A 1035 26.52 18.22 -12.97
N THR A 1036 25.52 17.63 -12.34
CA THR A 1036 24.11 17.77 -12.74
C THR A 1036 23.31 18.16 -11.51
N SER A 1037 22.50 19.21 -11.64
CA SER A 1037 21.64 19.72 -10.57
C SER A 1037 20.17 19.53 -10.95
N TRP A 1038 19.42 18.93 -10.04
CA TRP A 1038 18.02 18.53 -10.25
C TRP A 1038 17.12 18.93 -9.09
N PHE A 1039 17.67 19.61 -8.06
CA PHE A 1039 16.93 20.09 -6.90
C PHE A 1039 17.56 21.39 -6.39
N ALA A 1040 16.75 22.26 -5.80
CA ALA A 1040 17.20 23.54 -5.28
C ALA A 1040 18.00 23.38 -3.96
N PRO A 1041 18.99 24.25 -3.69
CA PRO A 1041 19.53 25.28 -4.57
C PRO A 1041 20.30 24.66 -5.75
N TYR A 1042 20.08 25.18 -6.96
CA TYR A 1042 20.66 24.62 -8.17
C TYR A 1042 22.12 25.05 -8.35
N ARG A 1043 23.01 24.47 -7.54
CA ARG A 1043 24.40 24.90 -7.38
C ARG A 1043 25.39 23.76 -7.63
N ILE A 1044 26.46 24.05 -8.36
CA ILE A 1044 27.54 23.09 -8.69
C ILE A 1044 28.90 23.74 -8.46
N ASP A 1045 29.84 23.05 -7.81
CA ASP A 1045 31.23 23.51 -7.71
C ASP A 1045 31.94 23.30 -9.05
N ILE A 1046 32.36 24.40 -9.67
CA ILE A 1046 33.08 24.41 -10.94
C ILE A 1046 34.57 24.75 -10.78
N GLY A 1047 35.06 25.00 -9.56
CA GLY A 1047 36.38 25.57 -9.30
C GLY A 1047 37.55 24.79 -9.91
N LYS A 1048 37.42 23.45 -9.94
CA LYS A 1048 38.43 22.54 -10.54
C LYS A 1048 38.49 22.60 -12.07
N PHE A 1049 37.44 23.10 -12.72
CA PHE A 1049 37.29 23.09 -14.17
C PHE A 1049 37.56 24.47 -14.80
N VAL A 1050 37.62 25.51 -13.99
CA VAL A 1050 37.85 26.89 -14.42
C VAL A 1050 39.34 27.16 -14.61
N LYS A 1051 39.68 27.83 -15.71
CA LYS A 1051 41.01 28.37 -15.98
C LYS A 1051 40.99 29.90 -15.92
N GLN A 1052 42.17 30.50 -15.73
CA GLN A 1052 42.33 31.95 -15.81
C GLN A 1052 41.92 32.48 -17.19
N GLY A 1053 41.28 33.66 -17.22
CA GLY A 1053 40.75 34.25 -18.46
C GLY A 1053 39.42 33.64 -18.90
N SER A 1054 39.25 33.42 -20.21
CA SER A 1054 37.98 32.96 -20.80
C SER A 1054 37.75 31.46 -20.62
N ASN A 1055 36.55 31.10 -20.19
CA ASN A 1055 36.05 29.75 -20.00
C ASN A 1055 34.86 29.51 -20.91
N GLN A 1056 34.78 28.32 -21.51
CA GLN A 1056 33.60 27.86 -22.23
C GLN A 1056 32.61 27.25 -21.23
N LEU A 1057 31.35 27.62 -21.35
CA LEU A 1057 30.26 27.10 -20.54
C LEU A 1057 29.21 26.49 -21.46
N GLU A 1058 28.83 25.26 -21.15
CA GLU A 1058 27.67 24.59 -21.75
C GLU A 1058 26.77 24.10 -20.62
N ILE A 1059 25.48 24.39 -20.69
CA ILE A 1059 24.46 23.96 -19.74
C ILE A 1059 23.34 23.29 -20.52
N LYS A 1060 23.16 21.99 -20.33
CA LYS A 1060 22.03 21.26 -20.90
C LYS A 1060 20.90 21.28 -19.90
N VAL A 1061 19.74 21.78 -20.29
CA VAL A 1061 18.54 21.81 -19.45
C VAL A 1061 17.46 20.93 -20.06
N ALA A 1062 16.99 19.94 -19.30
CA ALA A 1062 15.84 19.13 -19.65
C ALA A 1062 14.61 19.63 -18.89
N ASN A 1063 13.50 19.80 -19.60
CA ASN A 1063 12.18 20.07 -19.03
C ASN A 1063 11.26 18.84 -19.19
N LEU A 1064 9.97 19.00 -18.89
CA LEU A 1064 8.95 17.94 -18.99
C LEU A 1064 8.19 17.91 -20.31
N TRP A 1065 7.61 16.76 -20.66
CA TRP A 1065 6.75 16.60 -21.84
C TRP A 1065 5.46 17.43 -21.83
N VAL A 1066 5.05 17.95 -20.67
CA VAL A 1066 3.82 18.73 -20.47
C VAL A 1066 3.64 19.81 -21.54
N ASN A 1067 4.66 20.66 -21.76
CA ASN A 1067 4.52 21.81 -22.67
C ASN A 1067 4.30 21.38 -24.13
N ARG A 1068 4.99 20.34 -24.59
CA ARG A 1068 4.80 19.80 -25.95
C ARG A 1068 3.46 19.08 -26.10
N LEU A 1069 3.01 18.35 -25.08
CA LEU A 1069 1.69 17.71 -25.06
C LEU A 1069 0.56 18.76 -25.17
N ILE A 1070 0.68 19.89 -24.45
CA ILE A 1070 -0.25 21.02 -24.56
C ILE A 1070 -0.13 21.70 -25.94
N GLY A 1071 1.09 21.85 -26.44
CA GLY A 1071 1.37 22.43 -27.76
C GLY A 1071 0.72 21.66 -28.90
N ASP A 1072 0.64 20.34 -28.78
CA ASP A 1072 0.01 19.45 -29.77
C ASP A 1072 -1.53 19.52 -29.76
N GLN A 1073 -2.14 20.09 -28.71
CA GLN A 1073 -3.59 20.34 -28.66
C GLN A 1073 -3.98 21.71 -29.24
N GLN A 1074 -3.00 22.56 -29.59
CA GLN A 1074 -3.29 23.89 -30.10
C GLN A 1074 -3.97 23.82 -31.48
N PRO A 1075 -4.93 24.71 -31.78
CA PRO A 1075 -5.56 24.74 -33.10
C PRO A 1075 -4.53 24.89 -34.23
N GLY A 1076 -4.57 23.96 -35.20
CA GLY A 1076 -3.68 23.94 -36.36
C GLY A 1076 -2.24 23.50 -36.08
N ALA A 1077 -1.96 22.88 -34.94
CA ALA A 1077 -0.65 22.30 -34.64
C ALA A 1077 -0.44 20.96 -35.36
N ASP A 1078 0.77 20.76 -35.89
CA ASP A 1078 1.23 19.43 -36.29
C ASP A 1078 1.57 18.62 -35.04
N LYS A 1079 0.96 17.44 -34.90
CA LYS A 1079 1.15 16.59 -33.74
C LYS A 1079 2.53 15.92 -33.80
N LEU A 1080 3.37 16.19 -32.79
CA LEU A 1080 4.72 15.62 -32.66
C LEU A 1080 4.76 14.43 -31.72
N THR A 1081 3.79 14.35 -30.80
CA THR A 1081 3.75 13.35 -29.73
C THR A 1081 2.77 12.22 -30.02
N PHE A 1082 2.98 11.10 -29.35
CA PHE A 1082 2.05 9.99 -29.26
C PHE A 1082 1.90 9.58 -27.80
N THR A 1083 0.64 9.39 -27.38
CA THR A 1083 0.25 8.90 -26.05
C THR A 1083 -0.90 7.92 -26.21
N ALA A 1084 -0.99 6.93 -25.32
CA ALA A 1084 -2.05 5.92 -25.35
C ALA A 1084 -3.44 6.48 -24.99
N ALA A 1085 -3.48 7.53 -24.18
CA ALA A 1085 -4.69 8.23 -23.75
C ALA A 1085 -4.53 9.76 -23.90
N PRO A 1086 -5.64 10.52 -23.96
CA PRO A 1086 -5.62 11.98 -23.85
C PRO A 1086 -4.89 12.45 -22.59
N THR A 1087 -4.17 13.57 -22.68
CA THR A 1087 -3.34 14.07 -21.57
C THR A 1087 -3.80 15.41 -21.04
N TYR A 1088 -3.72 16.47 -21.85
CA TYR A 1088 -4.02 17.84 -21.45
C TYR A 1088 -5.05 18.50 -22.38
N LYS A 1089 -5.75 19.49 -21.85
CA LYS A 1089 -6.56 20.43 -22.65
C LYS A 1089 -5.67 21.52 -23.27
N PRO A 1090 -6.09 22.17 -24.36
CA PRO A 1090 -5.31 23.25 -25.00
C PRO A 1090 -5.14 24.50 -24.12
N ASP A 1091 -5.96 24.68 -23.10
CA ASP A 1091 -5.92 25.79 -22.13
C ASP A 1091 -5.15 25.43 -20.84
N ALA A 1092 -4.57 24.24 -20.76
CA ALA A 1092 -3.74 23.85 -19.64
C ALA A 1092 -2.53 24.80 -19.49
N PRO A 1093 -2.13 25.17 -18.26
CA PRO A 1093 -1.00 26.05 -18.05
C PRO A 1093 0.32 25.38 -18.44
N LEU A 1094 1.19 26.12 -19.13
CA LEU A 1094 2.56 25.68 -19.41
C LEU A 1094 3.39 25.67 -18.12
N ARG A 1095 4.32 24.72 -18.03
CA ARG A 1095 5.35 24.69 -16.98
C ARG A 1095 6.51 25.60 -17.35
N ALA A 1096 7.11 26.19 -16.32
CA ALA A 1096 8.35 26.96 -16.45
C ALA A 1096 9.44 26.09 -17.08
N SER A 1097 10.18 26.61 -18.06
CA SER A 1097 11.04 25.79 -18.92
C SER A 1097 12.37 26.47 -19.26
N GLY A 1098 13.45 25.69 -19.21
CA GLY A 1098 14.80 26.10 -19.63
C GLY A 1098 15.65 26.71 -18.51
N LEU A 1099 16.78 27.31 -18.89
CA LEU A 1099 17.66 28.06 -17.99
C LEU A 1099 17.07 29.47 -17.77
N ILE A 1100 16.40 29.68 -16.64
CA ILE A 1100 15.69 30.94 -16.34
C ILE A 1100 16.63 31.93 -15.65
N GLY A 1101 17.53 31.45 -14.80
CA GLY A 1101 18.54 32.28 -14.14
C GLY A 1101 18.02 33.05 -12.92
N PRO A 1102 18.77 34.10 -12.48
CA PRO A 1102 20.08 34.50 -13.02
C PRO A 1102 21.17 33.46 -12.73
N VAL A 1103 22.17 33.34 -13.62
CA VAL A 1103 23.34 32.49 -13.38
C VAL A 1103 24.45 33.30 -12.71
N GLN A 1104 24.87 32.87 -11.52
CA GLN A 1104 25.85 33.57 -10.69
C GLN A 1104 27.06 32.68 -10.38
N LEU A 1105 28.22 33.33 -10.24
CA LEU A 1105 29.44 32.73 -9.71
C LEU A 1105 29.62 33.19 -8.27
N ILE A 1106 29.85 32.25 -7.36
CA ILE A 1106 29.91 32.45 -5.92
C ILE A 1106 31.24 31.87 -5.41
N ALA A 1107 32.05 32.70 -4.74
CA ALA A 1107 33.30 32.29 -4.13
C ALA A 1107 33.14 32.07 -2.62
N GLU A 1108 33.98 31.20 -2.06
CA GLU A 1108 34.15 30.99 -0.61
C GLU A 1108 35.09 32.00 0.06
#